data_AF-A0A3G2S799-F1
#
_entry.id   AF-A0A3G2S799-F1
#
_cell.length_a   1.000
_cell.length_b   1.000
_cell.length_c   1.000
_cell.angle_alpha   90.00
_cell.angle_beta   90.00
_cell.angle_gamma   90.00
#
_symmetry.space_group_name_H-M   'P 1'
#
loop_
_entity.id
_entity.type
_entity.pdbx_description
1 polymer ?
#
loop_
_entity_poly.entity_id
_entity_poly.type
_entity_poly.pdbx_seq_one_letter_code
_entity_poly.pdbx_strand_id
1 'polypeptide(L)'
;MQADGVRREVLACLTHGATPFSLHARLLETAKAEGVLTELGEVLPDVLLDLVLLVRPAPPLLFEYLDVLCLERARYMGENTCDAGRVIVVLLRKINATVDQDTLSTLCQHILDAVGDAPIWTNHFIQRGVASTESFLSFWHAALHLMQAEGPSSELCRRLIAGAALQGWPGLDDIPLRHTVLEAWQNIPLTQNEASRQAVATLRQGLSVITAVDDLFDEHPAAQSPPSASLWKSPAFFTYATSLQRAWRQAETSGGRHPPLLPTSAAPEPETVLLIHGLSESHLHWHRKYLSALGLLQARLLHAIEPPHDVGCAFVLEMLVAMAQAATVQLRTHASERHALLWRHVIGGVMPPLVAFLSGSVPSSHRDGLVMRDMIACFVHMYDPIRDWIELDECVMATSTHAVPLPTLILASFATWDSGLHAGPVSLESLPLHSNAEIHSFSQAVRTALGQHPESCGALLAQALQEPRLQLVIANEFSHLFTDWSESLTPDLAHVHAVCLMLEPHVPHVLDMLHLYIDKQKMAHALVRVLSRIEQRMWQDHSELASIGRVILFLQYLSYYIDQTGIPSSGYAYIFMTRNMSSINMHAFPEQSLSLITRWCRCLVEGQAITDDLLAVSPPWTMYRITPTILSLLLEAHMYSLLDDSALFKACSYFLQVPLAYNVPCAVQWLVQFASSTLAKSQYDAKLLSHVVMYVRVIHKLLTSTSDVFSPLYRSILAHTVLPLLTNERLILVLSTSEFNLPSFIMALESMVEPRLTKYEWISDVLMQNEQGRLWAGLAKYVGHLTHEGLQPGMAQQLLKVALHTTEEHTWATKLIAAMFAMVYPYDHVTVPLSLARVTLFQWDAQHAKAEHVIHLSRIIGLSIVLVKHMPGHEEGLPAFLDSLPAVGTESFSRLLRLDA
;
A
#
# COMPACT_ATOMS: atom_id res chain seq x y z
N MET A 1 -53.80 -9.80 9.31
CA MET A 1 -55.03 -9.86 10.13
C MET A 1 -55.36 -8.41 10.45
N GLN A 2 -56.56 -7.95 10.11
CA GLN A 2 -56.91 -6.53 10.30
C GLN A 2 -56.94 -6.19 11.80
N ALA A 3 -56.66 -4.93 12.16
CA ALA A 3 -56.59 -4.46 13.55
C ALA A 3 -57.83 -4.83 14.40
N ASP A 4 -59.01 -4.86 13.79
CA ASP A 4 -60.27 -5.26 14.45
C ASP A 4 -60.36 -6.74 14.80
N GLY A 5 -59.63 -7.62 14.10
CA GLY A 5 -59.50 -9.04 14.43
C GLY A 5 -58.61 -9.24 15.65
N VAL A 6 -57.44 -8.60 15.66
CA VAL A 6 -56.51 -8.60 16.81
C VAL A 6 -57.20 -8.02 18.04
N ARG A 7 -57.88 -6.88 17.89
CA ARG A 7 -58.58 -6.20 18.98
C ARG A 7 -59.66 -7.07 19.59
N ARG A 8 -60.46 -7.77 18.79
CA ARG A 8 -61.48 -8.71 19.29
C ARG A 8 -60.88 -9.85 20.10
N GLU A 9 -59.77 -10.40 19.64
CA GLU A 9 -59.12 -11.53 20.31
C GLU A 9 -58.42 -11.12 21.62
N VAL A 10 -57.78 -9.94 21.63
CA VAL A 10 -57.25 -9.32 22.84
C VAL A 10 -58.37 -9.06 23.85
N LEU A 11 -59.47 -8.43 23.43
CA LEU A 11 -60.61 -8.16 24.30
C LEU A 11 -61.25 -9.45 24.85
N ALA A 12 -61.38 -10.50 24.02
CA ALA A 12 -61.87 -11.80 24.47
C ALA A 12 -60.91 -12.46 25.48
N CYS A 13 -59.60 -12.33 25.31
CA CYS A 13 -58.63 -12.87 26.26
C CYS A 13 -58.62 -12.08 27.58
N LEU A 14 -58.78 -10.75 27.52
CA LEU A 14 -58.91 -9.90 28.70
C LEU A 14 -60.16 -10.22 29.52
N THR A 15 -61.32 -10.45 28.88
CA THR A 15 -62.56 -10.82 29.59
C THR A 15 -62.48 -12.18 30.25
N HIS A 16 -61.67 -13.10 29.71
CA HIS A 16 -61.43 -14.43 30.27
C HIS A 16 -60.23 -14.50 31.22
N GLY A 17 -59.50 -13.39 31.45
CA GLY A 17 -58.29 -13.37 32.29
C GLY A 17 -57.17 -14.29 31.78
N ALA A 18 -57.07 -14.44 30.45
CA ALA A 18 -56.12 -15.36 29.83
C ALA A 18 -54.67 -14.87 29.99
N THR A 19 -53.69 -15.77 30.03
CA THR A 19 -52.27 -15.38 30.14
C THR A 19 -51.73 -14.81 28.82
N PRO A 20 -50.67 -13.98 28.84
CA PRO A 20 -50.07 -13.44 27.61
C PRO A 20 -49.68 -14.53 26.59
N PHE A 21 -49.19 -15.68 27.07
CA PHE A 21 -48.85 -16.83 26.24
C PHE A 21 -50.08 -17.46 25.55
N SER A 22 -51.21 -17.54 26.26
CA SER A 22 -52.45 -18.07 25.69
C SER A 22 -53.04 -17.13 24.63
N LEU A 23 -53.00 -15.81 24.87
CA LEU A 23 -53.34 -14.81 23.87
C LEU A 23 -52.43 -14.94 22.64
N HIS A 24 -51.11 -15.08 22.84
CA HIS A 24 -50.18 -15.22 21.74
C HIS A 24 -50.42 -16.47 20.89
N ALA A 25 -50.68 -17.61 21.53
CA ALA A 25 -51.01 -18.85 20.82
C ALA A 25 -52.28 -18.69 19.96
N ARG A 26 -53.33 -18.09 20.52
CA ARG A 26 -54.58 -17.81 19.81
C ARG A 26 -54.41 -16.82 18.66
N LEU A 27 -53.60 -15.78 18.84
CA LEU A 27 -53.27 -14.83 17.79
C LEU A 27 -52.46 -15.48 16.66
N LEU A 28 -51.53 -16.39 16.98
CA LEU A 28 -50.79 -17.15 15.97
C LEU A 28 -51.68 -18.12 15.20
N GLU A 29 -52.57 -18.85 15.87
CA GLU A 29 -53.49 -19.77 15.20
C GLU A 29 -54.45 -19.03 14.27
N THR A 30 -55.01 -17.91 14.73
CA THR A 30 -55.88 -17.05 13.92
C THR A 30 -55.12 -16.43 12.75
N ALA A 31 -53.91 -15.91 12.97
CA ALA A 31 -53.09 -15.32 11.91
C ALA A 31 -52.59 -16.37 10.89
N LYS A 32 -52.32 -17.61 11.32
CA LYS A 32 -52.01 -18.73 10.41
C LYS A 32 -53.21 -19.13 9.56
N ALA A 33 -54.39 -19.19 10.18
CA ALA A 33 -55.64 -19.52 9.48
C ALA A 33 -56.01 -18.48 8.42
N GLU A 34 -55.73 -17.20 8.67
CA GLU A 34 -55.98 -16.11 7.72
C GLU A 34 -54.83 -15.88 6.72
N GLY A 35 -53.68 -16.55 6.88
CA GLY A 35 -52.52 -16.42 5.99
C GLY A 35 -51.72 -15.13 6.17
N VAL A 36 -51.76 -14.53 7.37
CA VAL A 36 -51.27 -13.16 7.60
C VAL A 36 -50.31 -13.01 8.80
N LEU A 37 -49.46 -14.01 8.98
CA LEU A 37 -48.53 -14.12 10.11
C LEU A 37 -47.55 -12.94 10.21
N THR A 38 -47.08 -12.42 9.08
CA THR A 38 -46.08 -11.34 9.00
C THR A 38 -46.63 -9.98 9.43
N GLU A 39 -47.92 -9.71 9.20
CA GLU A 39 -48.56 -8.44 9.60
C GLU A 39 -48.87 -8.40 11.11
N LEU A 40 -48.92 -9.56 11.79
CA LEU A 40 -49.28 -9.63 13.21
C LEU A 40 -48.30 -8.82 14.08
N GLY A 41 -47.00 -8.91 13.79
CA GLY A 41 -45.97 -8.15 14.51
C GLY A 41 -46.01 -6.64 14.25
N GLU A 42 -46.68 -6.20 13.18
CA GLU A 42 -46.85 -4.78 12.85
C GLU A 42 -48.08 -4.18 13.52
N VAL A 43 -49.17 -4.95 13.58
CA VAL A 43 -50.47 -4.49 14.09
C VAL A 43 -50.61 -4.68 15.60
N LEU A 44 -49.92 -5.67 16.19
CA LEU A 44 -50.07 -6.01 17.61
C LEU A 44 -49.65 -4.87 18.57
N PRO A 45 -48.48 -4.21 18.40
CA PRO A 45 -48.12 -3.08 19.26
C PRO A 45 -49.12 -1.93 19.17
N ASP A 46 -49.66 -1.68 17.96
CA ASP A 46 -50.65 -0.64 17.68
C ASP A 46 -51.96 -0.87 18.43
N VAL A 47 -52.47 -2.10 18.39
CA VAL A 47 -53.72 -2.50 19.06
C VAL A 47 -53.57 -2.57 20.58
N LEU A 48 -52.45 -3.08 21.09
CA LEU A 48 -52.22 -3.14 22.55
C LEU A 48 -52.06 -1.73 23.13
N LEU A 49 -51.30 -0.86 22.47
CA LEU A 49 -51.16 0.54 22.89
C LEU A 49 -52.49 1.30 22.79
N ASP A 50 -53.30 1.07 21.74
CA ASP A 50 -54.66 1.64 21.67
C ASP A 50 -55.50 1.26 22.88
N LEU A 51 -55.50 -0.02 23.27
CA LEU A 51 -56.31 -0.49 24.39
C LEU A 51 -55.79 0.04 25.73
N VAL A 52 -54.46 0.12 25.91
CA VAL A 52 -53.83 0.71 27.09
C VAL A 52 -54.18 2.19 27.23
N LEU A 53 -54.14 2.95 26.13
CA LEU A 53 -54.38 4.40 26.15
C LEU A 53 -55.88 4.76 26.22
N LEU A 54 -56.78 3.85 25.82
CA LEU A 54 -58.22 4.09 25.74
C LEU A 54 -58.97 3.76 27.05
N VAL A 55 -58.48 2.82 27.85
CA VAL A 55 -59.12 2.39 29.11
C VAL A 55 -58.54 3.14 30.30
N ARG A 56 -59.39 3.75 31.15
CA ARG A 56 -58.96 4.52 32.33
C ARG A 56 -59.58 3.98 33.62
N PRO A 57 -58.77 3.46 34.58
CA PRO A 57 -57.35 3.10 34.44
C PRO A 57 -57.16 1.84 33.58
N ALA A 58 -56.01 1.72 32.91
CA ALA A 58 -55.70 0.55 32.09
C ALA A 58 -55.55 -0.71 32.97
N PRO A 59 -56.19 -1.84 32.60
CA PRO A 59 -56.01 -3.11 33.31
C PRO A 59 -54.54 -3.53 33.42
N PRO A 60 -54.05 -4.01 34.58
CA PRO A 60 -52.68 -4.49 34.75
C PRO A 60 -52.28 -5.57 33.72
N LEU A 61 -53.24 -6.43 33.37
CA LEU A 61 -53.05 -7.51 32.38
C LEU A 61 -52.72 -6.98 30.97
N LEU A 62 -53.15 -5.76 30.61
CA LEU A 62 -52.77 -5.14 29.34
C LEU A 62 -51.29 -4.72 29.32
N PHE A 63 -50.77 -4.23 30.43
CA PHE A 63 -49.34 -3.94 30.55
C PHE A 63 -48.53 -5.23 30.51
N GLU A 64 -49.00 -6.30 31.17
CA GLU A 64 -48.37 -7.63 31.09
C GLU A 64 -48.37 -8.19 29.66
N TYR A 65 -49.45 -7.99 28.90
CA TYR A 65 -49.49 -8.36 27.48
C TYR A 65 -48.50 -7.55 26.64
N LEU A 66 -48.42 -6.24 26.87
CA LEU A 66 -47.49 -5.38 26.15
C LEU A 66 -46.03 -5.71 26.50
N ASP A 67 -45.75 -5.97 27.77
CA ASP A 67 -44.42 -6.33 28.24
C ASP A 67 -44.00 -7.67 27.64
N VAL A 68 -44.76 -8.73 27.85
CA VAL A 68 -44.40 -10.09 27.41
C VAL A 68 -44.42 -10.25 25.88
N LEU A 69 -45.37 -9.60 25.18
CA LEU A 69 -45.54 -9.80 23.73
C LEU A 69 -44.80 -8.79 22.87
N CYS A 70 -44.51 -7.58 23.38
CA CYS A 70 -43.89 -6.51 22.61
C CYS A 70 -42.55 -6.00 23.15
N LEU A 71 -42.20 -6.23 24.43
CA LEU A 71 -40.96 -5.72 25.04
C LEU A 71 -39.98 -6.83 25.48
N GLU A 72 -40.37 -7.79 26.31
CA GLU A 72 -39.51 -8.87 26.85
C GLU A 72 -39.12 -9.93 25.81
N ARG A 73 -39.94 -10.14 24.77
CA ARG A 73 -39.72 -11.21 23.80
C ARG A 73 -38.45 -11.07 22.95
N ALA A 74 -37.77 -9.92 23.04
CA ALA A 74 -36.46 -9.69 22.43
C ALA A 74 -35.33 -10.54 23.06
N ARG A 75 -35.48 -11.06 24.29
CA ARG A 75 -34.36 -11.75 24.99
C ARG A 75 -34.37 -13.29 24.95
N TYR A 76 -35.48 -13.96 24.62
CA TYR A 76 -35.55 -15.43 24.80
C TYR A 76 -36.02 -16.28 23.59
N MET A 77 -36.50 -15.71 22.47
CA MET A 77 -37.18 -16.50 21.43
C MET A 77 -36.82 -16.15 19.97
N GLY A 78 -35.54 -15.96 19.67
CA GLY A 78 -34.90 -16.34 18.39
C GLY A 78 -35.37 -15.74 17.05
N GLU A 79 -36.46 -14.97 16.92
CA GLU A 79 -36.89 -14.40 15.62
C GLU A 79 -37.54 -12.99 15.70
N ASN A 80 -37.18 -12.18 14.69
CA ASN A 80 -37.41 -10.74 14.48
C ASN A 80 -38.88 -10.29 14.36
N THR A 81 -39.62 -10.06 15.45
CA THR A 81 -40.97 -9.47 15.29
C THR A 81 -41.41 -8.39 16.28
N CYS A 82 -40.75 -8.17 17.43
CA CYS A 82 -41.07 -7.05 18.32
C CYS A 82 -39.81 -6.46 18.97
N ASP A 83 -39.70 -5.14 18.89
CA ASP A 83 -38.55 -4.34 19.30
C ASP A 83 -39.09 -3.11 20.06
N ALA A 84 -38.49 -2.77 21.19
CA ALA A 84 -38.88 -1.61 22.01
C ALA A 84 -38.89 -0.31 21.18
N GLY A 85 -38.03 -0.16 20.17
CA GLY A 85 -38.06 0.99 19.26
C GLY A 85 -39.36 1.11 18.46
N ARG A 86 -39.99 -0.02 18.08
CA ARG A 86 -41.29 -0.02 17.40
C ARG A 86 -42.40 0.43 18.35
N VAL A 87 -42.38 -0.02 19.61
CA VAL A 87 -43.33 0.42 20.64
C VAL A 87 -43.20 1.92 20.89
N ILE A 88 -41.97 2.45 20.96
CA ILE A 88 -41.69 3.89 21.13
C ILE A 88 -42.28 4.70 19.97
N VAL A 89 -42.06 4.29 18.71
CA VAL A 89 -42.59 5.01 17.54
C VAL A 89 -44.13 4.99 17.49
N VAL A 90 -44.76 3.88 17.87
CA VAL A 90 -46.22 3.78 17.94
C VAL A 90 -46.76 4.65 19.09
N LEU A 91 -46.13 4.59 20.25
CA LEU A 91 -46.50 5.39 21.42
C LEU A 91 -46.45 6.89 21.10
N LEU A 92 -45.34 7.37 20.54
CA LEU A 92 -45.17 8.77 20.17
C LEU A 92 -46.19 9.23 19.12
N ARG A 93 -46.60 8.36 18.19
CA ARG A 93 -47.67 8.69 17.23
C ARG A 93 -49.06 8.84 17.88
N LYS A 94 -49.31 8.19 19.02
CA LYS A 94 -50.61 8.16 19.69
C LYS A 94 -50.73 9.12 20.88
N ILE A 95 -49.61 9.62 21.40
CA ILE A 95 -49.62 10.57 22.52
C ILE A 95 -50.24 11.89 22.09
N ASN A 96 -51.23 12.33 22.87
CA ASN A 96 -51.79 13.67 22.80
C ASN A 96 -52.03 14.21 24.22
N ALA A 97 -52.43 15.47 24.34
CA ALA A 97 -52.64 16.16 25.62
C ALA A 97 -53.75 15.55 26.52
N THR A 98 -54.46 14.50 26.08
CA THR A 98 -55.58 13.90 26.83
C THR A 98 -55.22 12.61 27.55
N VAL A 99 -54.03 12.02 27.34
CA VAL A 99 -53.61 10.74 27.92
C VAL A 99 -53.42 10.84 29.45
N ASP A 100 -53.86 9.81 30.17
CA ASP A 100 -53.67 9.70 31.62
C ASP A 100 -52.19 9.55 31.99
N GLN A 101 -51.68 10.42 32.87
CA GLN A 101 -50.25 10.50 33.20
C GLN A 101 -49.75 9.27 33.96
N ASP A 102 -50.58 8.65 34.81
CA ASP A 102 -50.21 7.45 35.56
C ASP A 102 -50.06 6.24 34.64
N THR A 103 -50.99 6.09 33.70
CA THR A 103 -50.94 5.08 32.63
C THR A 103 -49.69 5.28 31.74
N LEU A 104 -49.41 6.52 31.34
CA LEU A 104 -48.24 6.87 30.52
C LEU A 104 -46.91 6.62 31.25
N SER A 105 -46.83 7.00 32.52
CA SER A 105 -45.67 6.79 33.38
C SER A 105 -45.33 5.30 33.53
N THR A 106 -46.36 4.49 33.82
CA THR A 106 -46.22 3.02 33.92
C THR A 106 -45.72 2.41 32.62
N LEU A 107 -46.30 2.82 31.48
CA LEU A 107 -45.87 2.35 30.16
C LEU A 107 -44.41 2.72 29.85
N CYS A 108 -44.02 3.97 30.09
CA CYS A 108 -42.65 4.43 29.87
C CYS A 108 -41.64 3.68 30.76
N GLN A 109 -42.04 3.30 31.98
CA GLN A 109 -41.21 2.49 32.87
C GLN A 109 -40.94 1.10 32.27
N HIS A 110 -41.98 0.39 31.79
CA HIS A 110 -41.80 -0.91 31.12
C HIS A 110 -40.88 -0.79 29.88
N ILE A 111 -41.01 0.28 29.10
CA ILE A 111 -40.14 0.53 27.94
C ILE A 111 -38.68 0.73 28.38
N LEU A 112 -38.45 1.55 29.42
CA LEU A 112 -37.10 1.81 29.95
C LEU A 112 -36.45 0.54 30.51
N ASP A 113 -37.22 -0.27 31.24
CA ASP A 113 -36.75 -1.54 31.81
C ASP A 113 -36.38 -2.54 30.71
N ALA A 114 -37.16 -2.59 29.62
CA ALA A 114 -36.90 -3.45 28.48
C ALA A 114 -35.65 -3.04 27.68
N VAL A 115 -35.45 -1.73 27.47
CA VAL A 115 -34.29 -1.18 26.76
C VAL A 115 -33.00 -1.33 27.60
N GLY A 116 -33.08 -1.18 28.93
CA GLY A 116 -31.91 -1.10 29.80
C GLY A 116 -31.02 0.09 29.43
N ASP A 117 -29.70 -0.07 29.46
CA ASP A 117 -28.73 1.00 29.15
C ASP A 117 -28.36 1.12 27.66
N ALA A 118 -29.06 0.40 26.78
CA ALA A 118 -28.80 0.45 25.35
C ALA A 118 -29.17 1.82 24.75
N PRO A 119 -28.40 2.33 23.76
CA PRO A 119 -28.73 3.58 23.08
C PRO A 119 -30.03 3.39 22.28
N ILE A 120 -31.11 4.07 22.71
CA ILE A 120 -32.43 3.95 22.07
C ILE A 120 -32.40 4.47 20.63
N TRP A 121 -31.62 5.53 20.38
CA TRP A 121 -31.62 6.25 19.11
C TRP A 121 -31.14 5.41 17.90
N THR A 122 -30.27 4.41 18.10
CA THR A 122 -29.78 3.55 17.00
C THR A 122 -30.80 2.55 16.50
N ASN A 123 -31.98 2.50 17.13
CA ASN A 123 -32.99 1.56 16.75
C ASN A 123 -33.49 1.83 15.32
N HIS A 124 -33.42 0.80 14.47
CA HIS A 124 -33.83 0.90 13.07
C HIS A 124 -35.29 1.36 12.89
N PHE A 125 -36.21 1.00 13.79
CA PHE A 125 -37.60 1.47 13.72
C PHE A 125 -37.73 2.97 14.02
N ILE A 126 -36.92 3.49 14.95
CA ILE A 126 -36.89 4.92 15.26
C ILE A 126 -36.34 5.69 14.08
N GLN A 127 -35.17 5.28 13.54
CA GLN A 127 -34.56 5.89 12.36
C GLN A 127 -35.50 5.91 11.15
N ARG A 128 -36.18 4.79 10.88
CA ARG A 128 -37.19 4.70 9.82
C ARG A 128 -38.44 5.56 10.09
N GLY A 129 -38.81 5.73 11.36
CA GLY A 129 -39.94 6.53 11.80
C GLY A 129 -39.74 8.04 11.71
N VAL A 130 -38.49 8.51 11.59
CA VAL A 130 -38.13 9.95 11.43
C VAL A 130 -37.51 10.27 10.08
N ALA A 131 -37.71 9.42 9.07
CA ALA A 131 -37.08 9.54 7.76
C ALA A 131 -37.55 10.74 6.91
N SER A 132 -38.71 11.33 7.20
CA SER A 132 -39.23 12.52 6.52
C SER A 132 -39.34 13.72 7.45
N THR A 133 -39.27 14.95 6.93
CA THR A 133 -39.44 16.19 7.69
C THR A 133 -40.72 16.22 8.54
N GLU A 134 -41.85 15.79 7.99
CA GLU A 134 -43.14 15.74 8.70
C GLU A 134 -43.13 14.68 9.81
N SER A 135 -42.55 13.51 9.54
CA SER A 135 -42.39 12.44 10.53
C SER A 135 -41.40 12.81 11.65
N PHE A 136 -40.35 13.55 11.32
CA PHE A 136 -39.35 14.06 12.26
C PHE A 136 -39.95 15.10 13.21
N LEU A 137 -40.66 16.09 12.67
CA LEU A 137 -41.33 17.13 13.46
C LEU A 137 -42.40 16.54 14.38
N SER A 138 -43.25 15.66 13.84
CA SER A 138 -44.31 15.00 14.62
C SER A 138 -43.74 14.09 15.71
N PHE A 139 -42.69 13.31 15.41
CA PHE A 139 -42.01 12.45 16.38
C PHE A 139 -41.49 13.25 17.57
N TRP A 140 -40.80 14.36 17.32
CA TRP A 140 -40.20 15.14 18.39
C TRP A 140 -41.19 16.05 19.11
N HIS A 141 -42.23 16.53 18.43
CA HIS A 141 -43.34 17.20 19.10
C HIS A 141 -43.96 16.26 20.14
N ALA A 142 -44.23 15.00 19.76
CA ALA A 142 -44.73 13.98 20.67
C ALA A 142 -43.71 13.58 21.75
N ALA A 143 -42.42 13.48 21.41
CA ALA A 143 -41.39 13.14 22.39
C ALA A 143 -41.27 14.23 23.46
N LEU A 144 -41.36 15.50 23.08
CA LEU A 144 -41.34 16.63 24.03
C LEU A 144 -42.59 16.67 24.92
N HIS A 145 -43.73 16.13 24.47
CA HIS A 145 -44.90 15.96 25.32
C HIS A 145 -44.67 15.01 26.50
N LEU A 146 -43.72 14.08 26.40
CA LEU A 146 -43.34 13.21 27.52
C LEU A 146 -42.65 13.96 28.67
N MET A 147 -42.18 15.20 28.43
CA MET A 147 -41.52 16.04 29.44
C MET A 147 -42.49 16.82 30.32
N GLN A 148 -43.80 16.59 30.23
CA GLN A 148 -44.82 17.34 30.98
C GLN A 148 -44.82 17.07 32.50
N ALA A 149 -44.28 15.95 32.95
CA ALA A 149 -44.14 15.58 34.37
C ALA A 149 -42.79 14.89 34.64
N GLU A 150 -42.26 15.01 35.86
CA GLU A 150 -41.06 14.26 36.26
C GLU A 150 -41.38 12.77 36.46
N GLY A 151 -40.51 11.89 35.96
CA GLY A 151 -40.70 10.44 36.04
C GLY A 151 -40.22 9.69 34.80
N PRO A 152 -40.64 8.42 34.64
CA PRO A 152 -40.21 7.53 33.56
C PRO A 152 -40.45 8.08 32.14
N SER A 153 -41.53 8.84 31.94
CA SER A 153 -41.83 9.53 30.67
C SER A 153 -40.76 10.57 30.31
N SER A 154 -40.39 11.43 31.27
CA SER A 154 -39.32 12.42 31.08
C SER A 154 -37.95 11.78 30.85
N GLU A 155 -37.66 10.67 31.52
CA GLU A 155 -36.40 9.93 31.37
C GLU A 155 -36.28 9.28 29.98
N LEU A 156 -37.37 8.68 29.48
CA LEU A 156 -37.42 8.15 28.11
C LEU A 156 -37.13 9.24 27.07
N CYS A 157 -37.71 10.43 27.24
CA CYS A 157 -37.42 11.57 26.38
C CYS A 157 -35.96 12.02 26.48
N ARG A 158 -35.40 12.16 27.69
CA ARG A 158 -33.99 12.53 27.87
C ARG A 158 -33.03 11.55 27.21
N ARG A 159 -33.28 10.24 27.31
CA ARG A 159 -32.45 9.22 26.65
C ARG A 159 -32.55 9.26 25.12
N LEU A 160 -33.73 9.56 24.57
CA LEU A 160 -33.89 9.81 23.13
C LEU A 160 -33.07 11.02 22.67
N ILE A 161 -33.12 12.12 23.44
CA ILE A 161 -32.37 13.35 23.16
C ILE A 161 -30.86 13.11 23.25
N ALA A 162 -30.39 12.48 24.33
CA ALA A 162 -28.99 12.18 24.54
C ALA A 162 -28.45 11.23 23.46
N GLY A 163 -29.22 10.20 23.09
CA GLY A 163 -28.87 9.30 22.00
C GLY A 163 -28.77 10.00 20.65
N ALA A 164 -29.71 10.89 20.33
CA ALA A 164 -29.69 11.68 19.10
C ALA A 164 -28.51 12.66 19.05
N ALA A 165 -28.22 13.33 20.17
CA ALA A 165 -27.10 14.26 20.28
C ALA A 165 -25.73 13.56 20.16
N LEU A 166 -25.59 12.34 20.71
CA LEU A 166 -24.33 11.60 20.72
C LEU A 166 -24.01 10.91 19.39
N GLN A 167 -25.03 10.46 18.65
CA GLN A 167 -24.84 9.54 17.51
C GLN A 167 -25.17 10.14 16.15
N GLY A 168 -25.52 11.42 16.12
CA GLY A 168 -25.89 12.11 14.90
C GLY A 168 -27.37 11.91 14.54
N TRP A 169 -27.88 12.93 13.85
CA TRP A 169 -29.26 12.99 13.39
C TRP A 169 -29.40 12.24 12.06
N PRO A 170 -30.63 11.88 11.64
CA PRO A 170 -30.82 11.27 10.33
C PRO A 170 -30.32 12.25 9.27
N GLY A 171 -29.62 11.74 8.25
CA GLY A 171 -29.20 12.53 7.10
C GLY A 171 -30.43 13.10 6.38
N LEU A 172 -30.82 14.31 6.76
CA LEU A 172 -31.77 15.11 5.99
C LEU A 172 -30.95 15.70 4.84
N ASP A 173 -30.72 14.89 3.81
CA ASP A 173 -29.77 15.14 2.71
C ASP A 173 -30.12 16.37 1.84
N ASP A 174 -31.24 17.05 2.11
CA ASP A 174 -31.69 18.25 1.42
C ASP A 174 -31.54 19.50 2.30
N ILE A 175 -30.55 20.35 1.96
CA ILE A 175 -30.29 21.66 2.58
C ILE A 175 -31.56 22.56 2.69
N PRO A 176 -32.49 22.59 1.71
CA PRO A 176 -33.75 23.36 1.82
C PRO A 176 -34.71 22.80 2.88
N LEU A 177 -34.76 21.47 3.03
CA LEU A 177 -35.59 20.80 4.04
C LEU A 177 -35.06 21.07 5.45
N ARG A 178 -33.74 21.21 5.60
CA ARG A 178 -33.07 21.52 6.87
C ARG A 178 -33.42 22.89 7.44
N HIS A 179 -33.42 23.94 6.61
CA HIS A 179 -33.88 25.28 7.02
C HIS A 179 -35.37 25.28 7.39
N THR A 180 -36.19 24.58 6.60
CA THR A 180 -37.63 24.43 6.88
C THR A 180 -37.88 23.71 8.21
N VAL A 181 -37.10 22.67 8.53
CA VAL A 181 -37.16 21.96 9.82
C VAL A 181 -36.76 22.88 10.96
N LEU A 182 -35.65 23.62 10.83
CA LEU A 182 -35.17 24.57 11.85
C LEU A 182 -36.20 25.67 12.13
N GLU A 183 -36.81 26.25 11.10
CA GLU A 183 -37.88 27.25 11.24
C GLU A 183 -39.16 26.66 11.84
N ALA A 184 -39.61 25.50 11.39
CA ALA A 184 -40.76 24.81 11.96
C ALA A 184 -40.54 24.47 13.45
N TRP A 185 -39.30 24.12 13.83
CA TRP A 185 -38.93 23.80 15.20
C TRP A 185 -38.87 25.02 16.13
N GLN A 186 -38.46 26.17 15.59
CA GLN A 186 -38.51 27.43 16.34
C GLN A 186 -39.94 27.78 16.73
N ASN A 187 -40.92 27.34 15.94
CA ASN A 187 -42.34 27.58 16.11
C ASN A 187 -43.08 26.50 16.93
N ILE A 188 -42.41 25.44 17.40
CA ILE A 188 -43.05 24.44 18.28
C ILE A 188 -43.42 25.10 19.62
N PRO A 189 -44.70 25.12 20.03
CA PRO A 189 -45.12 25.72 21.28
C PRO A 189 -44.52 24.96 22.46
N LEU A 190 -43.59 25.62 23.17
CA LEU A 190 -42.99 25.08 24.38
C LEU A 190 -44.01 25.11 25.52
N THR A 191 -44.38 23.94 26.05
CA THR A 191 -45.01 23.88 27.38
C THR A 191 -44.02 24.43 28.41
N GLN A 192 -44.50 25.21 29.40
CA GLN A 192 -43.68 26.05 30.29
C GLN A 192 -42.60 25.35 31.13
N ASN A 193 -42.46 24.02 31.05
CA ASN A 193 -41.50 23.24 31.83
C ASN A 193 -40.04 23.57 31.43
N GLU A 194 -39.21 23.90 32.43
CA GLU A 194 -37.76 24.19 32.30
C GLU A 194 -37.03 23.05 31.57
N ALA A 195 -37.43 21.80 31.86
CA ALA A 195 -36.82 20.61 31.28
C ALA A 195 -37.13 20.46 29.78
N SER A 196 -38.32 20.87 29.33
CA SER A 196 -38.68 20.94 27.90
C SER A 196 -37.88 22.03 27.18
N ARG A 197 -37.64 23.17 27.85
CA ARG A 197 -36.80 24.25 27.31
C ARG A 197 -35.34 23.80 27.15
N GLN A 198 -34.79 23.10 28.14
CA GLN A 198 -33.41 22.59 28.08
C GLN A 198 -33.26 21.46 27.06
N ALA A 199 -34.22 20.52 27.00
CA ALA A 199 -34.29 19.50 25.95
C ALA A 199 -34.30 20.12 24.55
N VAL A 200 -35.16 21.11 24.31
CA VAL A 200 -35.23 21.82 23.03
C VAL A 200 -33.96 22.61 22.75
N ALA A 201 -33.29 23.17 23.76
CA ALA A 201 -32.00 23.83 23.60
C ALA A 201 -30.90 22.84 23.16
N THR A 202 -30.81 21.67 23.79
CA THR A 202 -29.85 20.60 23.42
C THR A 202 -30.13 20.05 22.02
N LEU A 203 -31.41 19.85 21.66
CA LEU A 203 -31.80 19.42 20.32
C LEU A 203 -31.54 20.51 19.25
N ARG A 204 -31.82 21.78 19.57
CA ARG A 204 -31.50 22.93 18.71
C ARG A 204 -30.01 23.05 18.47
N GLN A 205 -29.20 22.87 19.52
CA GLN A 205 -27.75 22.82 19.42
C GLN A 205 -27.32 21.67 18.51
N GLY A 206 -27.87 20.46 18.68
CA GLY A 206 -27.59 19.33 17.77
C GLY A 206 -27.93 19.58 16.30
N LEU A 207 -29.04 20.26 16.00
CA LEU A 207 -29.47 20.57 14.62
C LEU A 207 -28.73 21.77 14.00
N SER A 208 -28.32 22.76 14.81
CA SER A 208 -27.46 23.87 14.38
C SER A 208 -25.99 23.46 14.25
N VAL A 209 -25.55 22.45 15.02
CA VAL A 209 -24.19 21.90 15.01
C VAL A 209 -23.86 21.22 13.68
N ILE A 210 -24.80 20.65 12.93
CA ILE A 210 -24.46 20.01 11.63
C ILE A 210 -24.10 21.06 10.53
N THR A 211 -24.18 22.37 10.82
CA THR A 211 -23.64 23.45 9.95
C THR A 211 -22.46 24.18 10.60
N ALA A 212 -22.14 23.85 11.85
CA ALA A 212 -21.15 24.53 12.68
C ALA A 212 -20.37 23.51 13.53
N VAL A 213 -19.99 22.37 12.92
CA VAL A 213 -18.95 21.50 13.50
C VAL A 213 -17.58 22.22 13.46
N ASP A 214 -17.48 23.35 12.75
CA ASP A 214 -16.29 24.21 12.78
C ASP A 214 -16.28 25.30 13.87
N ASP A 215 -17.40 25.67 14.50
CA ASP A 215 -17.45 26.91 15.32
C ASP A 215 -17.98 26.78 16.77
N LEU A 216 -18.35 25.60 17.25
CA LEU A 216 -18.91 25.44 18.62
C LEU A 216 -17.89 25.12 19.73
N PHE A 217 -16.60 25.40 19.47
CA PHE A 217 -15.54 25.41 20.48
C PHE A 217 -14.81 26.74 20.65
N ASP A 218 -15.26 27.84 20.05
CA ASP A 218 -14.72 29.17 20.34
C ASP A 218 -15.64 29.94 21.29
N GLU A 219 -15.47 29.68 22.58
CA GLU A 219 -15.35 30.76 23.58
C GLU A 219 -14.65 30.22 24.85
N HIS A 220 -13.36 29.95 24.72
CA HIS A 220 -12.34 30.26 25.72
C HIS A 220 -11.18 30.95 25.00
N PRO A 221 -10.97 32.27 25.16
CA PRO A 221 -9.84 32.94 24.54
C PRO A 221 -8.59 32.67 25.39
N ALA A 222 -7.98 31.48 25.23
CA ALA A 222 -6.56 31.15 25.41
C ALA A 222 -6.36 29.62 25.44
N ALA A 223 -5.85 29.05 24.33
CA ALA A 223 -5.25 27.70 24.17
C ALA A 223 -6.21 26.52 24.47
N GLN A 224 -6.51 25.60 23.55
CA GLN A 224 -5.59 24.68 22.87
C GLN A 224 -6.32 24.04 21.68
N SER A 225 -5.61 23.92 20.56
CA SER A 225 -5.96 23.07 19.41
C SER A 225 -6.22 21.63 19.87
N PRO A 226 -6.94 20.77 19.11
CA PRO A 226 -6.98 19.35 19.42
C PRO A 226 -5.54 18.82 19.62
N PRO A 227 -5.23 18.12 20.72
CA PRO A 227 -3.85 17.79 21.12
C PRO A 227 -3.12 16.86 20.13
N SER A 228 -3.82 16.32 19.12
CA SER A 228 -3.29 15.54 18.01
C SER A 228 -2.90 16.38 16.78
N ALA A 229 -3.55 17.52 16.52
CA ALA A 229 -3.44 18.26 15.25
C ALA A 229 -2.20 19.18 15.13
N SER A 230 -1.54 19.51 16.24
CA SER A 230 -0.36 20.38 16.22
C SER A 230 0.95 19.64 15.87
N LEU A 231 0.98 18.30 15.94
CA LEU A 231 2.21 17.55 15.75
C LEU A 231 2.73 17.61 14.31
N TRP A 232 1.84 17.65 13.32
CA TRP A 232 2.25 17.78 11.91
C TRP A 232 2.76 19.18 11.56
N LYS A 233 2.66 20.17 12.46
CA LYS A 233 3.34 21.45 12.27
C LYS A 233 4.84 21.22 12.36
N SER A 234 5.58 21.56 11.29
CA SER A 234 7.05 21.55 11.27
C SER A 234 7.58 22.99 11.28
N PRO A 235 7.48 23.73 12.41
CA PRO A 235 7.94 25.11 12.48
C PRO A 235 9.47 25.21 12.38
N ALA A 236 10.19 24.13 12.71
CA ALA A 236 11.65 24.09 12.69
C ALA A 236 12.20 24.33 11.29
N PHE A 237 11.71 23.62 10.28
CA PHE A 237 12.19 23.77 8.90
C PHE A 237 11.74 25.07 8.24
N PHE A 238 10.54 25.55 8.56
CA PHE A 238 10.11 26.88 8.12
C PHE A 238 11.03 27.99 8.68
N THR A 239 11.32 27.93 9.98
CA THR A 239 12.23 28.89 10.64
C THR A 239 13.65 28.79 10.09
N TYR A 240 14.11 27.57 9.81
CA TYR A 240 15.40 27.33 9.19
C TYR A 240 15.47 27.92 7.78
N ALA A 241 14.49 27.63 6.91
CA ALA A 241 14.42 28.11 5.54
C ALA A 241 14.42 29.64 5.45
N THR A 242 13.58 30.29 6.25
CA THR A 242 13.52 31.76 6.30
C THR A 242 14.81 32.39 6.83
N SER A 243 15.46 31.76 7.82
CA SER A 243 16.74 32.24 8.35
C SER A 243 17.87 32.06 7.34
N LEU A 244 17.89 30.94 6.62
CA LEU A 244 18.87 30.65 5.58
C LEU A 244 18.73 31.64 4.41
N GLN A 245 17.50 31.94 3.98
CA GLN A 245 17.24 32.96 2.96
C GLN A 245 17.79 34.34 3.36
N ARG A 246 17.63 34.74 4.63
CA ARG A 246 18.19 36.00 5.14
C ARG A 246 19.72 35.99 5.10
N ALA A 247 20.34 34.89 5.51
CA ALA A 247 21.79 34.72 5.47
C ALA A 247 22.33 34.80 4.02
N TRP A 248 21.64 34.19 3.07
CA TRP A 248 21.97 34.25 1.64
C TRP A 248 21.94 35.70 1.11
N ARG A 249 20.84 36.41 1.35
CA ARG A 249 20.71 37.82 0.93
C ARG A 249 21.77 38.73 1.56
N GLN A 250 22.17 38.45 2.80
CA GLN A 250 23.27 39.17 3.46
C GLN A 250 24.63 38.87 2.81
N ALA A 251 24.86 37.63 2.38
CA ALA A 251 26.08 37.25 1.67
C ALA A 251 26.19 37.94 0.31
N GLU A 252 25.08 37.99 -0.45
CA GLU A 252 25.02 38.67 -1.76
C GLU A 252 25.25 40.18 -1.63
N THR A 253 24.61 40.82 -0.66
CA THR A 253 24.71 42.27 -0.45
C THR A 253 26.06 42.72 0.11
N SER A 254 26.76 41.85 0.86
CA SER A 254 28.08 42.14 1.43
C SER A 254 29.26 41.80 0.51
N GLY A 255 29.00 41.22 -0.67
CA GLY A 255 30.04 40.86 -1.65
C GLY A 255 31.09 39.90 -1.09
N GLY A 256 30.72 39.03 -0.14
CA GLY A 256 31.62 38.07 0.50
C GLY A 256 32.63 38.64 1.51
N ARG A 257 32.51 39.92 1.91
CA ARG A 257 33.44 40.53 2.88
C ARG A 257 33.27 40.03 4.31
N HIS A 258 32.09 39.50 4.66
CA HIS A 258 31.82 38.86 5.94
C HIS A 258 31.10 37.53 5.69
N PRO A 259 31.58 36.41 6.28
CA PRO A 259 30.86 35.14 6.18
C PRO A 259 29.51 35.29 6.88
N PRO A 260 28.38 34.96 6.22
CA PRO A 260 27.08 35.00 6.85
C PRO A 260 27.03 34.01 8.01
N LEU A 261 26.39 34.40 9.11
CA LEU A 261 26.20 33.50 10.25
C LEU A 261 25.09 32.51 9.88
N LEU A 262 25.50 31.28 9.51
CA LEU A 262 24.58 30.24 9.07
C LEU A 262 23.68 29.79 10.23
N PRO A 263 22.37 29.58 9.99
CA PRO A 263 21.50 28.98 10.99
C PRO A 263 21.94 27.55 11.28
N THR A 264 21.76 27.10 12.53
CA THR A 264 21.98 25.70 12.91
C THR A 264 21.12 24.78 12.06
N SER A 265 21.70 23.75 11.45
CA SER A 265 20.96 22.81 10.60
C SER A 265 19.83 22.16 11.38
N ALA A 266 18.61 22.25 10.85
CA ALA A 266 17.49 21.43 11.33
C ALA A 266 17.68 19.98 10.86
N ALA A 267 17.36 19.02 11.72
CA ALA A 267 17.32 17.60 11.34
C ALA A 267 15.93 17.26 10.78
N PRO A 268 15.82 16.53 9.66
CA PRO A 268 14.53 16.21 9.04
C PRO A 268 13.62 15.47 10.01
N GLU A 269 12.32 15.70 9.90
CA GLU A 269 11.33 14.98 10.69
C GLU A 269 11.29 13.50 10.26
N PRO A 270 11.01 12.57 11.19
CA PRO A 270 11.11 11.13 10.92
C PRO A 270 10.19 10.66 9.78
N GLU A 271 9.01 11.27 9.62
CA GLU A 271 8.11 10.97 8.52
C GLU A 271 8.65 11.41 7.16
N THR A 272 9.45 12.48 7.09
CA THR A 272 10.11 12.91 5.86
C THR A 272 11.22 11.94 5.49
N VAL A 273 11.97 11.43 6.47
CA VAL A 273 12.99 10.39 6.25
C VAL A 273 12.36 9.11 5.69
N LEU A 274 11.21 8.69 6.23
CA LEU A 274 10.42 7.57 5.70
C LEU A 274 9.91 7.84 4.28
N LEU A 275 9.47 9.07 3.98
CA LEU A 275 9.07 9.46 2.64
C LEU A 275 10.24 9.31 1.66
N ILE A 276 11.44 9.81 2.00
CA ILE A 276 12.63 9.67 1.15
C ILE A 276 12.98 8.20 0.88
N HIS A 277 12.80 7.33 1.87
CA HIS A 277 12.93 5.90 1.66
C HIS A 277 11.91 5.38 0.63
N GLY A 278 10.64 5.74 0.78
CA GLY A 278 9.63 5.40 -0.22
C GLY A 278 9.93 5.95 -1.63
N LEU A 279 10.53 7.14 -1.73
CA LEU A 279 10.91 7.75 -3.01
C LEU A 279 12.08 7.04 -3.69
N SER A 280 13.06 6.53 -2.93
CA SER A 280 14.21 5.79 -3.46
C SER A 280 13.92 4.30 -3.69
N GLU A 281 12.85 3.77 -3.10
CA GLU A 281 12.47 2.38 -3.26
C GLU A 281 12.00 2.06 -4.69
N SER A 282 12.51 0.96 -5.21
CA SER A 282 12.29 0.53 -6.60
C SER A 282 11.04 -0.33 -6.77
N HIS A 283 10.42 -0.77 -5.67
CA HIS A 283 9.20 -1.59 -5.69
C HIS A 283 7.92 -0.74 -5.61
N LEU A 284 8.02 0.51 -5.17
CA LEU A 284 6.89 1.42 -5.08
C LEU A 284 6.64 2.09 -6.44
N HIS A 285 5.45 1.88 -6.99
CA HIS A 285 5.03 2.53 -8.23
C HIS A 285 5.06 4.07 -8.09
N TRP A 286 5.44 4.76 -9.17
CA TRP A 286 5.51 6.22 -9.23
C TRP A 286 4.29 6.95 -8.65
N HIS A 287 3.09 6.52 -9.01
CA HIS A 287 1.83 7.09 -8.51
C HIS A 287 1.76 7.13 -6.97
N ARG A 288 2.30 6.09 -6.29
CA ARG A 288 2.29 6.03 -4.83
C ARG A 288 3.27 7.00 -4.21
N LYS A 289 4.45 7.17 -4.81
CA LYS A 289 5.48 8.11 -4.35
C LYS A 289 4.92 9.54 -4.23
N TYR A 290 4.17 9.97 -5.24
CA TYR A 290 3.58 11.32 -5.30
C TYR A 290 2.47 11.52 -4.30
N LEU A 291 1.58 10.55 -4.18
CA LEU A 291 0.47 10.64 -3.24
C LEU A 291 0.94 10.53 -1.78
N SER A 292 1.99 9.76 -1.47
CA SER A 292 2.60 9.78 -0.13
C SER A 292 3.18 11.16 0.21
N ALA A 293 3.88 11.79 -0.75
CA ALA A 293 4.42 13.14 -0.57
C ALA A 293 3.30 14.20 -0.46
N LEU A 294 2.26 14.09 -1.29
CA LEU A 294 1.09 14.97 -1.26
C LEU A 294 0.34 14.85 0.06
N GLY A 295 0.09 13.63 0.54
CA GLY A 295 -0.64 13.43 1.78
C GLY A 295 0.11 13.99 2.98
N LEU A 296 1.44 13.86 3.01
CA LEU A 296 2.25 14.49 4.05
C LEU A 296 2.24 16.03 3.93
N LEU A 297 2.32 16.58 2.71
CA LEU A 297 2.22 18.03 2.49
C LEU A 297 0.84 18.56 2.90
N GLN A 298 -0.24 17.89 2.53
CA GLN A 298 -1.60 18.28 2.87
C GLN A 298 -1.82 18.27 4.39
N ALA A 299 -1.33 17.23 5.09
CA ALA A 299 -1.34 17.21 6.55
C ALA A 299 -0.60 18.42 7.14
N ARG A 300 0.58 18.78 6.60
CA ARG A 300 1.34 19.96 7.05
C ARG A 300 0.59 21.27 6.79
N LEU A 301 -0.02 21.41 5.60
CA LEU A 301 -0.78 22.60 5.20
C LEU A 301 -2.03 22.80 6.06
N LEU A 302 -2.78 21.73 6.34
CA LEU A 302 -3.97 21.76 7.19
C LEU A 302 -3.67 22.29 8.60
N HIS A 303 -2.43 22.16 9.05
CA HIS A 303 -2.03 22.51 10.41
C HIS A 303 -1.11 23.73 10.47
N ALA A 304 -0.58 24.22 9.35
CA ALA A 304 0.27 25.41 9.32
C ALA A 304 -0.51 26.70 9.59
N ILE A 305 0.18 27.69 10.18
CA ILE A 305 -0.34 29.06 10.35
C ILE A 305 0.31 30.00 9.31
N GLU A 306 1.43 29.55 8.75
CA GLU A 306 2.25 30.20 7.75
C GLU A 306 1.62 30.15 6.34
N PRO A 307 2.08 31.00 5.39
CA PRO A 307 1.59 30.99 4.02
C PRO A 307 1.78 29.60 3.36
N PRO A 308 0.75 29.06 2.67
CA PRO A 308 0.79 27.72 2.06
C PRO A 308 2.00 27.48 1.15
N HIS A 309 2.35 28.46 0.31
CA HIS A 309 3.49 28.37 -0.60
C HIS A 309 4.83 28.25 0.15
N ASP A 310 5.01 29.03 1.23
CA ASP A 310 6.23 29.00 2.02
C ASP A 310 6.37 27.69 2.82
N VAL A 311 5.24 27.13 3.28
CA VAL A 311 5.18 25.78 3.90
C VAL A 311 5.58 24.71 2.87
N GLY A 312 5.06 24.82 1.64
CA GLY A 312 5.46 23.96 0.53
C GLY A 312 6.95 24.04 0.23
N CYS A 313 7.51 25.25 0.17
CA CYS A 313 8.95 25.48 0.03
C CYS A 313 9.75 24.82 1.16
N ALA A 314 9.36 25.06 2.42
CA ALA A 314 10.04 24.48 3.58
C ALA A 314 10.00 22.94 3.57
N PHE A 315 8.87 22.34 3.17
CA PHE A 315 8.74 20.89 3.04
C PHE A 315 9.67 20.32 1.97
N VAL A 316 9.78 20.98 0.81
CA VAL A 316 10.71 20.57 -0.25
C VAL A 316 12.16 20.64 0.22
N LEU A 317 12.54 21.69 0.94
CA LEU A 317 13.87 21.82 1.51
C LEU A 317 14.17 20.71 2.54
N GLU A 318 13.19 20.35 3.37
CA GLU A 318 13.34 19.24 4.31
C GLU A 318 13.56 17.89 3.60
N MET A 319 12.83 17.64 2.50
CA MET A 319 13.06 16.48 1.65
C MET A 319 14.48 16.48 1.04
N LEU A 320 14.98 17.64 0.57
CA LEU A 320 16.36 17.77 0.06
C LEU A 320 17.39 17.44 1.14
N VAL A 321 17.19 17.89 2.38
CA VAL A 321 18.05 17.54 3.52
C VAL A 321 18.06 16.04 3.76
N ALA A 322 16.88 15.44 3.86
CA ALA A 322 16.75 14.00 4.12
C ALA A 322 17.40 13.16 3.00
N MET A 323 17.26 13.58 1.74
CA MET A 323 17.95 12.95 0.61
C MET A 323 19.47 13.08 0.70
N ALA A 324 19.98 14.27 1.00
CA ALA A 324 21.43 14.49 1.14
C ALA A 324 22.02 13.62 2.25
N GLN A 325 21.37 13.57 3.42
CA GLN A 325 21.80 12.73 4.54
C GLN A 325 21.78 11.24 4.16
N ALA A 326 20.74 10.78 3.48
CA ALA A 326 20.62 9.40 3.02
C ALA A 326 21.71 9.03 1.99
N ALA A 327 21.96 9.91 1.01
CA ALA A 327 23.00 9.73 0.01
C ALA A 327 24.40 9.70 0.64
N THR A 328 24.71 10.63 1.55
CA THR A 328 25.98 10.66 2.30
C THR A 328 26.19 9.38 3.10
N VAL A 329 25.18 8.90 3.84
CA VAL A 329 25.27 7.65 4.62
C VAL A 329 25.52 6.45 3.70
N GLN A 330 24.77 6.37 2.59
CA GLN A 330 24.92 5.27 1.63
C GLN A 330 26.31 5.28 1.00
N LEU A 331 26.81 6.43 0.55
CA LEU A 331 28.10 6.52 -0.14
C LEU A 331 29.29 6.35 0.80
N ARG A 332 29.18 6.74 2.08
CA ARG A 332 30.22 6.46 3.09
C ARG A 332 30.38 4.96 3.36
N THR A 333 29.27 4.22 3.30
CA THR A 333 29.26 2.78 3.60
C THR A 333 29.53 1.94 2.34
N HIS A 334 28.94 2.34 1.21
CA HIS A 334 28.98 1.66 -0.07
C HIS A 334 29.29 2.65 -1.19
N ALA A 335 30.57 3.07 -1.26
CA ALA A 335 31.07 3.93 -2.33
C ALA A 335 31.10 3.16 -3.66
N SER A 336 30.03 3.29 -4.46
CA SER A 336 30.00 2.77 -5.82
C SER A 336 29.24 3.69 -6.77
N GLU A 337 29.66 3.69 -8.04
CA GLU A 337 29.02 4.46 -9.11
C GLU A 337 27.51 4.19 -9.18
N ARG A 338 27.09 2.92 -9.04
CA ARG A 338 25.68 2.53 -9.08
C ARG A 338 24.85 3.16 -7.95
N HIS A 339 25.40 3.27 -6.74
CA HIS A 339 24.73 3.97 -5.62
C HIS A 339 24.70 5.49 -5.82
N ALA A 340 25.78 6.08 -6.36
CA ALA A 340 25.83 7.50 -6.69
C ALA A 340 24.79 7.86 -7.78
N LEU A 341 24.72 7.04 -8.83
CA LEU A 341 23.73 7.17 -9.91
C LEU A 341 22.29 7.05 -9.39
N LEU A 342 22.01 6.10 -8.49
CA LEU A 342 20.68 5.98 -7.87
C LEU A 342 20.27 7.28 -7.19
N TRP A 343 21.14 7.86 -6.35
CA TRP A 343 20.81 9.11 -5.66
C TRP A 343 20.75 10.31 -6.61
N ARG A 344 21.56 10.34 -7.67
CA ARG A 344 21.46 11.32 -8.78
C ARG A 344 20.12 11.22 -9.52
N HIS A 345 19.62 10.00 -9.74
CA HIS A 345 18.30 9.76 -10.35
C HIS A 345 17.16 10.19 -9.42
N VAL A 346 17.29 9.96 -8.11
CA VAL A 346 16.29 10.44 -7.14
C VAL A 346 16.25 11.96 -7.09
N ILE A 347 17.39 12.65 -6.94
CA ILE A 347 17.44 14.11 -6.78
C ILE A 347 17.17 14.88 -8.07
N GLY A 348 17.65 14.38 -9.22
CA GLY A 348 17.52 15.07 -10.51
C GLY A 348 16.35 14.57 -11.37
N GLY A 349 15.84 13.36 -11.09
CA GLY A 349 14.78 12.73 -11.88
C GLY A 349 13.46 12.62 -11.12
N VAL A 350 13.47 12.08 -9.90
CA VAL A 350 12.24 11.88 -9.11
C VAL A 350 11.76 13.20 -8.50
N MET A 351 12.69 13.92 -7.86
CA MET A 351 12.37 15.10 -7.06
C MET A 351 11.86 16.31 -7.87
N PRO A 352 12.41 16.68 -9.04
CA PRO A 352 11.97 17.89 -9.73
C PRO A 352 10.54 17.84 -10.27
N PRO A 353 10.09 16.76 -10.96
CA PRO A 353 8.68 16.63 -11.31
C PRO A 353 7.78 16.53 -10.07
N LEU A 354 8.30 16.03 -8.93
CA LEU A 354 7.54 15.95 -7.67
C LEU A 354 7.28 17.34 -7.13
N VAL A 355 8.29 18.19 -7.12
CA VAL A 355 8.15 19.58 -6.71
C VAL A 355 7.21 20.35 -7.63
N ALA A 356 7.25 20.10 -8.95
CA ALA A 356 6.29 20.71 -9.89
C ALA A 356 4.84 20.32 -9.55
N PHE A 357 4.58 19.02 -9.32
CA PHE A 357 3.27 18.51 -8.92
C PHE A 357 2.79 19.07 -7.58
N LEU A 358 3.65 19.04 -6.56
CA LEU A 358 3.33 19.55 -5.22
C LEU A 358 3.03 21.04 -5.26
N SER A 359 3.84 21.82 -5.99
CA SER A 359 3.64 23.28 -6.12
C SER A 359 2.32 23.61 -6.80
N GLY A 360 1.91 22.86 -7.84
CA GLY A 360 0.60 22.99 -8.47
C GLY A 360 -0.58 22.57 -7.59
N SER A 361 -0.32 21.85 -6.49
CA SER A 361 -1.33 21.41 -5.51
C SER A 361 -1.46 22.37 -4.31
N VAL A 362 -0.59 23.38 -4.21
CA VAL A 362 -0.60 24.36 -3.12
C VAL A 362 -1.44 25.59 -3.53
N PRO A 363 -2.37 26.07 -2.69
CA PRO A 363 -3.13 27.28 -2.97
C PRO A 363 -2.22 28.51 -3.14
N SER A 364 -2.47 29.33 -4.16
CA SER A 364 -1.73 30.57 -4.38
C SER A 364 -2.01 31.59 -3.27
N SER A 365 -0.97 32.30 -2.83
CA SER A 365 -1.06 33.27 -1.73
C SER A 365 -0.44 34.62 -2.13
N HIS A 366 -1.02 35.73 -1.67
CA HIS A 366 -0.50 37.07 -1.96
C HIS A 366 0.68 37.48 -1.06
N ARG A 367 1.15 36.60 -0.16
CA ARG A 367 2.14 36.90 0.88
C ARG A 367 3.35 35.94 0.87
N ASP A 368 3.70 35.40 -0.30
CA ASP A 368 4.80 34.45 -0.41
C ASP A 368 6.15 35.14 -0.15
N GLY A 369 6.90 34.64 0.84
CA GLY A 369 8.22 35.14 1.22
C GLY A 369 9.38 34.33 0.61
N LEU A 370 9.13 33.05 0.31
CA LEU A 370 10.10 32.11 -0.24
C LEU A 370 9.87 31.88 -1.73
N VAL A 371 10.96 31.84 -2.49
CA VAL A 371 10.95 31.49 -3.92
C VAL A 371 11.69 30.16 -4.08
N MET A 372 10.99 29.12 -4.53
CA MET A 372 11.51 27.75 -4.59
C MET A 372 12.87 27.66 -5.31
N ARG A 373 12.97 28.26 -6.49
CA ARG A 373 14.19 28.27 -7.30
C ARG A 373 15.39 28.88 -6.56
N ASP A 374 15.19 30.03 -5.92
CA ASP A 374 16.24 30.72 -5.16
C ASP A 374 16.64 29.91 -3.93
N MET A 375 15.66 29.27 -3.28
CA MET A 375 15.91 28.45 -2.10
C MET A 375 16.69 27.17 -2.43
N ILE A 376 16.42 26.52 -3.56
CA ILE A 376 17.21 25.37 -4.03
C ILE A 376 18.64 25.78 -4.32
N ALA A 377 18.86 26.90 -5.03
CA ALA A 377 20.19 27.43 -5.29
C ALA A 377 20.94 27.77 -4.00
N CYS A 378 20.25 28.43 -3.06
CA CYS A 378 20.79 28.73 -1.76
C CYS A 378 21.24 27.47 -1.00
N PHE A 379 20.43 26.42 -1.04
CA PHE A 379 20.74 25.14 -0.38
C PHE A 379 21.95 24.44 -0.99
N VAL A 380 22.02 24.37 -2.32
CA VAL A 380 23.15 23.75 -3.04
C VAL A 380 24.49 24.44 -2.71
N HIS A 381 24.46 25.75 -2.47
CA HIS A 381 25.68 26.55 -2.25
C HIS A 381 26.06 26.77 -0.78
N MET A 382 25.10 26.77 0.16
CA MET A 382 25.34 27.13 1.57
C MET A 382 25.06 26.01 2.58
N TYR A 383 24.53 24.85 2.18
CA TYR A 383 24.18 23.77 3.11
C TYR A 383 25.30 22.72 3.24
N ASP A 384 25.88 22.60 4.44
CA ASP A 384 27.04 21.73 4.72
C ASP A 384 26.81 20.25 4.36
N PRO A 385 25.68 19.59 4.70
CA PRO A 385 25.46 18.18 4.32
C PRO A 385 25.34 17.93 2.81
N ILE A 386 24.87 18.90 2.02
CA ILE A 386 24.91 18.78 0.56
C ILE A 386 26.36 18.89 0.07
N ARG A 387 27.18 19.75 0.67
CA ARG A 387 28.61 19.81 0.35
C ARG A 387 29.32 18.48 0.65
N ASP A 388 29.07 17.88 1.80
CA ASP A 388 29.58 16.55 2.15
C ASP A 388 29.19 15.48 1.11
N TRP A 389 27.95 15.53 0.62
CA TRP A 389 27.50 14.64 -0.45
C TRP A 389 28.23 14.93 -1.77
N ILE A 390 28.33 16.19 -2.19
CA ILE A 390 29.02 16.59 -3.42
C ILE A 390 30.46 16.06 -3.42
N GLU A 391 31.20 16.22 -2.32
CA GLU A 391 32.59 15.75 -2.22
C GLU A 391 32.70 14.21 -2.38
N LEU A 392 31.80 13.46 -1.74
CA LEU A 392 31.77 12.00 -1.86
C LEU A 392 31.38 11.54 -3.27
N ASP A 393 30.36 12.19 -3.85
CA ASP A 393 29.85 11.88 -5.17
C ASP A 393 30.89 12.19 -6.26
N GLU A 394 31.59 13.32 -6.18
CA GLU A 394 32.69 13.66 -7.09
C GLU A 394 33.83 12.64 -7.02
N CYS A 395 34.18 12.17 -5.82
CA CYS A 395 35.19 11.13 -5.65
C CYS A 395 34.77 9.81 -6.31
N VAL A 396 33.52 9.40 -6.16
CA VAL A 396 32.99 8.16 -6.76
C VAL A 396 32.83 8.28 -8.28
N MET A 397 32.42 9.44 -8.77
CA MET A 397 32.08 9.66 -10.18
C MET A 397 33.26 10.12 -11.05
N ALA A 398 34.45 10.31 -10.48
CA ALA A 398 35.62 10.87 -11.17
C ALA A 398 36.01 10.14 -12.48
N THR A 399 35.77 8.83 -12.56
CA THR A 399 36.08 8.00 -13.75
C THR A 399 34.83 7.55 -14.52
N SER A 400 33.65 8.02 -14.13
CA SER A 400 32.37 7.63 -14.73
C SER A 400 32.14 8.32 -16.07
N THR A 401 31.49 7.63 -17.01
CA THR A 401 30.97 8.21 -18.25
C THR A 401 29.74 9.11 -18.02
N HIS A 402 29.24 9.17 -16.78
CA HIS A 402 28.11 9.98 -16.32
C HIS A 402 28.56 11.16 -15.44
N ALA A 403 29.84 11.55 -15.49
CA ALA A 403 30.45 12.59 -14.67
C ALA A 403 29.98 14.01 -15.03
N VAL A 404 28.75 14.36 -14.63
CA VAL A 404 28.27 15.75 -14.52
C VAL A 404 28.45 16.22 -13.07
N PRO A 405 28.93 17.44 -12.80
CA PRO A 405 28.98 17.98 -11.44
C PRO A 405 27.59 17.99 -10.80
N LEU A 406 27.48 17.43 -9.59
CA LEU A 406 26.21 17.27 -8.90
C LEU A 406 25.43 18.59 -8.72
N PRO A 407 26.07 19.74 -8.34
CA PRO A 407 25.37 21.02 -8.25
C PRO A 407 24.70 21.44 -9.55
N THR A 408 25.42 21.30 -10.68
CA THR A 408 24.91 21.64 -12.02
C THR A 408 23.73 20.77 -12.39
N LEU A 409 23.81 19.46 -12.09
CA LEU A 409 22.74 18.50 -12.33
C LEU A 409 21.47 18.86 -11.55
N ILE A 410 21.59 19.16 -10.26
CA ILE A 410 20.46 19.54 -9.40
C ILE A 410 19.79 20.80 -9.97
N LEU A 411 20.55 21.89 -10.14
CA LEU A 411 20.01 23.18 -10.58
C LEU A 411 19.35 23.11 -11.96
N ALA A 412 19.97 22.41 -12.92
CA ALA A 412 19.42 22.24 -14.25
C ALA A 412 18.10 21.45 -14.21
N SER A 413 18.04 20.40 -13.41
CA SER A 413 16.85 19.54 -13.32
C SER A 413 15.65 20.28 -12.72
N PHE A 414 15.85 21.02 -11.63
CA PHE A 414 14.79 21.85 -11.05
C PHE A 414 14.34 22.98 -11.98
N ALA A 415 15.26 23.62 -12.68
CA ALA A 415 14.92 24.68 -13.64
C ALA A 415 14.06 24.16 -14.82
N THR A 416 14.27 22.92 -15.27
CA THR A 416 13.47 22.37 -16.39
C THR A 416 12.02 22.03 -16.05
N TRP A 417 11.74 21.78 -14.77
CA TRP A 417 10.43 21.40 -14.28
C TRP A 417 9.70 22.55 -13.57
N ASP A 418 10.31 23.74 -13.53
CA ASP A 418 9.68 24.96 -13.03
C ASP A 418 8.63 25.45 -14.03
N SER A 419 7.37 25.08 -13.82
CA SER A 419 6.24 25.40 -14.72
C SER A 419 5.79 26.87 -14.65
N GLY A 420 6.42 27.69 -13.81
CA GLY A 420 6.01 29.06 -13.55
C GLY A 420 4.67 29.17 -12.80
N LEU A 421 4.40 30.35 -12.23
CA LEU A 421 3.27 30.70 -11.35
C LEU A 421 1.86 30.60 -11.97
N HIS A 422 1.69 30.02 -13.17
CA HIS A 422 0.44 30.05 -13.93
C HIS A 422 -0.10 28.68 -14.37
N ALA A 423 0.51 27.57 -13.94
CA ALA A 423 -0.10 26.26 -14.11
C ALA A 423 -1.20 26.06 -13.06
N GLY A 424 -2.42 25.76 -13.49
CA GLY A 424 -3.50 25.35 -12.59
C GLY A 424 -3.19 24.02 -11.89
N PRO A 425 -4.17 23.39 -11.22
CA PRO A 425 -3.95 22.12 -10.53
C PRO A 425 -3.39 21.07 -11.50
N VAL A 426 -2.20 20.55 -11.17
CA VAL A 426 -1.50 19.56 -11.99
C VAL A 426 -1.98 18.17 -11.59
N SER A 427 -2.71 17.51 -12.49
CA SER A 427 -3.02 16.09 -12.32
C SER A 427 -1.78 15.25 -12.65
N LEU A 428 -1.66 14.06 -12.06
CA LEU A 428 -0.50 13.20 -12.32
C LEU A 428 -0.38 12.82 -13.81
N GLU A 429 -1.50 12.58 -14.48
CA GLU A 429 -1.55 12.25 -15.92
C GLU A 429 -1.12 13.43 -16.79
N SER A 430 -1.42 14.66 -16.36
CA SER A 430 -1.02 15.87 -17.06
C SER A 430 0.38 16.36 -16.65
N LEU A 431 1.06 15.77 -15.67
CA LEU A 431 2.38 16.21 -15.20
C LEU A 431 3.44 16.30 -16.33
N PRO A 432 3.55 15.33 -17.26
CA PRO A 432 4.47 15.46 -18.40
C PRO A 432 4.11 16.62 -19.34
N LEU A 433 2.88 17.14 -19.27
CA LEU A 433 2.47 18.29 -20.08
C LEU A 433 2.95 19.63 -19.52
N HIS A 434 3.32 19.65 -18.24
CA HIS A 434 3.77 20.85 -17.52
C HIS A 434 5.29 21.06 -17.57
N SER A 435 6.02 20.19 -18.30
CA SER A 435 7.45 20.34 -18.52
C SER A 435 7.80 21.37 -19.60
N ASN A 436 9.07 21.76 -19.68
CA ASN A 436 9.56 22.63 -20.73
C ASN A 436 9.47 22.00 -22.15
N ALA A 437 9.66 22.82 -23.19
CA ALA A 437 9.60 22.39 -24.59
C ALA A 437 10.65 21.32 -24.96
N GLU A 438 11.80 21.28 -24.27
CA GLU A 438 12.85 20.28 -24.49
C GLU A 438 12.39 18.89 -24.08
N ILE A 439 11.74 18.77 -22.92
CA ILE A 439 11.21 17.50 -22.41
C ILE A 439 10.09 16.98 -23.33
N HIS A 440 9.25 17.87 -23.85
CA HIS A 440 8.22 17.53 -24.85
C HIS A 440 8.82 17.00 -26.15
N SER A 441 9.84 17.67 -26.69
CA SER A 441 10.50 17.20 -27.92
C SER A 441 11.20 15.86 -27.70
N PHE A 442 11.82 15.68 -26.52
CA PHE A 442 12.43 14.42 -26.13
C PHE A 442 11.40 13.29 -26.00
N SER A 443 10.25 13.55 -25.38
CA SER A 443 9.12 12.61 -25.29
C SER A 443 8.70 12.10 -26.66
N GLN A 444 8.48 13.03 -27.59
CA GLN A 444 8.09 12.69 -28.95
C GLN A 444 9.17 11.89 -29.69
N ALA A 445 10.45 12.23 -29.48
CA ALA A 445 11.57 11.48 -30.04
C ALA A 445 11.61 10.04 -29.50
N VAL A 446 11.45 9.84 -28.18
CA VAL A 446 11.37 8.52 -27.56
C VAL A 446 10.20 7.72 -28.10
N ARG A 447 9.00 8.31 -28.16
CA ARG A 447 7.79 7.64 -28.68
C ARG A 447 7.99 7.18 -30.13
N THR A 448 8.57 8.05 -30.96
CA THR A 448 8.83 7.76 -32.37
C THR A 448 9.88 6.66 -32.51
N ALA A 449 10.97 6.74 -31.73
CA ALA A 449 12.03 5.75 -31.71
C ALA A 449 11.49 4.39 -31.26
N LEU A 450 10.80 4.32 -30.12
CA LEU A 450 10.21 3.07 -29.63
C LEU A 450 9.22 2.49 -30.64
N GLY A 451 8.34 3.28 -31.24
CA GLY A 451 7.33 2.78 -32.17
C GLY A 451 7.87 2.32 -33.53
N GLN A 452 8.83 3.04 -34.11
CA GLN A 452 9.25 2.83 -35.51
C GLN A 452 10.67 2.27 -35.66
N HIS A 453 11.59 2.69 -34.80
CA HIS A 453 13.03 2.40 -34.90
C HIS A 453 13.64 2.13 -33.52
N PRO A 454 13.29 1.02 -32.83
CA PRO A 454 13.70 0.76 -31.46
C PRO A 454 15.20 0.89 -31.23
N GLU A 455 16.02 0.50 -32.21
CA GLU A 455 17.47 0.60 -32.21
C GLU A 455 18.00 2.03 -31.98
N SER A 456 17.26 3.05 -32.44
CA SER A 456 17.63 4.46 -32.26
C SER A 456 17.40 4.98 -30.84
N CYS A 457 16.60 4.27 -30.03
CA CYS A 457 16.28 4.65 -28.67
C CYS A 457 17.46 4.47 -27.70
N GLY A 458 18.49 3.69 -28.04
CA GLY A 458 19.67 3.48 -27.18
C GLY A 458 20.43 4.78 -26.86
N ALA A 459 20.54 5.69 -27.83
CA ALA A 459 21.15 7.00 -27.61
C ALA A 459 20.31 7.88 -26.65
N LEU A 460 18.99 7.79 -26.75
CA LEU A 460 18.05 8.50 -25.86
C LEU A 460 18.10 7.95 -24.43
N LEU A 461 18.26 6.63 -24.27
CA LEU A 461 18.49 6.00 -22.96
C LEU A 461 19.79 6.49 -22.33
N ALA A 462 20.89 6.50 -23.09
CA ALA A 462 22.18 6.98 -22.61
C ALA A 462 22.09 8.46 -22.16
N GLN A 463 21.35 9.28 -22.92
CA GLN A 463 21.08 10.66 -22.55
C GLN A 463 20.28 10.75 -21.24
N ALA A 464 19.20 9.97 -21.07
CA ALA A 464 18.39 9.98 -19.84
C ALA A 464 19.15 9.48 -18.60
N LEU A 465 20.15 8.60 -18.78
CA LEU A 465 21.04 8.20 -17.68
C LEU A 465 21.99 9.32 -17.25
N GLN A 466 22.45 10.16 -18.19
CA GLN A 466 23.29 11.33 -17.90
C GLN A 466 22.49 12.55 -17.41
N GLU A 467 21.25 12.69 -17.89
CA GLU A 467 20.36 13.80 -17.59
C GLU A 467 19.08 13.31 -16.89
N PRO A 468 19.10 13.16 -15.55
CA PRO A 468 17.97 12.64 -14.80
C PRO A 468 16.63 13.36 -15.02
N ARG A 469 16.68 14.66 -15.38
CA ARG A 469 15.51 15.47 -15.74
C ARG A 469 14.62 14.87 -16.83
N LEU A 470 15.13 13.96 -17.67
CA LEU A 470 14.41 13.33 -18.78
C LEU A 470 13.74 11.99 -18.41
N GLN A 471 14.04 11.44 -17.22
CA GLN A 471 13.74 10.05 -16.88
C GLN A 471 12.24 9.76 -16.71
N LEU A 472 11.45 10.72 -16.22
CA LEU A 472 10.01 10.50 -16.06
C LEU A 472 9.33 10.22 -17.41
N VAL A 473 9.69 10.99 -18.42
CA VAL A 473 9.09 10.87 -19.75
C VAL A 473 9.48 9.55 -20.41
N ILE A 474 10.76 9.16 -20.33
CA ILE A 474 11.19 7.89 -20.91
C ILE A 474 10.49 6.72 -20.21
N ALA A 475 10.38 6.77 -18.87
CA ALA A 475 9.67 5.76 -18.11
C ALA A 475 8.17 5.67 -18.46
N ASN A 476 7.52 6.81 -18.71
CA ASN A 476 6.11 6.83 -19.14
C ASN A 476 5.93 6.14 -20.51
N GLU A 477 6.77 6.44 -21.50
CA GLU A 477 6.69 5.80 -22.82
C GLU A 477 6.95 4.29 -22.75
N PHE A 478 7.93 3.84 -21.95
CA PHE A 478 8.12 2.40 -21.69
C PHE A 478 6.93 1.77 -20.95
N SER A 479 6.35 2.49 -20.00
CA SER A 479 5.17 2.05 -19.26
C SER A 479 3.97 1.85 -20.18
N HIS A 480 3.76 2.75 -21.16
CA HIS A 480 2.75 2.59 -22.21
C HIS A 480 3.04 1.39 -23.11
N LEU A 481 4.27 1.27 -23.59
CA LEU A 481 4.70 0.13 -24.43
C LEU A 481 4.43 -1.23 -23.76
N PHE A 482 4.75 -1.37 -22.46
CA PHE A 482 4.50 -2.61 -21.72
C PHE A 482 3.01 -2.89 -21.47
N THR A 483 2.20 -1.84 -21.34
CA THR A 483 0.73 -1.98 -21.31
C THR A 483 0.24 -2.50 -22.67
N ASP A 484 0.68 -1.91 -23.78
CA ASP A 484 0.29 -2.32 -25.14
C ASP A 484 0.66 -3.78 -25.42
N TRP A 485 1.86 -4.21 -25.02
CA TRP A 485 2.29 -5.61 -25.13
C TRP A 485 1.41 -6.56 -24.30
N SER A 486 0.97 -6.13 -23.13
CA SER A 486 0.10 -6.93 -22.27
C SER A 486 -1.30 -7.13 -22.88
N GLU A 487 -1.84 -6.08 -23.47
CA GLU A 487 -3.22 -6.04 -23.99
C GLU A 487 -3.33 -6.60 -25.41
N SER A 488 -2.27 -6.51 -26.23
CA SER A 488 -2.27 -6.98 -27.61
C SER A 488 -2.43 -8.51 -27.75
N LEU A 489 -3.44 -8.93 -28.51
CA LEU A 489 -3.69 -10.36 -28.80
C LEU A 489 -2.66 -10.96 -29.77
N THR A 490 -2.06 -10.14 -30.63
CA THR A 490 -1.07 -10.53 -31.64
C THR A 490 0.19 -9.65 -31.48
N PRO A 491 1.06 -9.97 -30.53
CA PRO A 491 2.24 -9.14 -30.26
C PRO A 491 3.25 -9.24 -31.41
N ASP A 492 3.79 -8.09 -31.84
CA ASP A 492 4.91 -8.05 -32.79
C ASP A 492 6.20 -8.45 -32.08
N LEU A 493 6.58 -9.72 -32.24
CA LEU A 493 7.77 -10.24 -31.59
C LEU A 493 9.06 -9.64 -32.15
N ALA A 494 9.10 -9.25 -33.44
CA ALA A 494 10.28 -8.63 -34.01
C ALA A 494 10.57 -7.29 -33.32
N HIS A 495 9.51 -6.52 -33.07
CA HIS A 495 9.58 -5.30 -32.28
C HIS A 495 10.01 -5.55 -30.83
N VAL A 496 9.39 -6.53 -30.14
CA VAL A 496 9.75 -6.89 -28.75
C VAL A 496 11.22 -7.29 -28.65
N HIS A 497 11.70 -8.09 -29.60
CA HIS A 497 13.10 -8.49 -29.70
C HIS A 497 14.03 -7.29 -29.90
N ALA A 498 13.69 -6.38 -30.82
CA ALA A 498 14.48 -5.17 -31.06
C ALA A 498 14.59 -4.28 -29.80
N VAL A 499 13.49 -4.13 -29.04
CA VAL A 499 13.50 -3.38 -27.77
C VAL A 499 14.38 -4.07 -26.71
N CYS A 500 14.29 -5.39 -26.56
CA CYS A 500 15.13 -6.14 -25.61
C CYS A 500 16.62 -6.01 -25.95
N LEU A 501 16.97 -6.12 -27.23
CA LEU A 501 18.35 -5.94 -27.71
C LEU A 501 18.87 -4.52 -27.48
N MET A 502 18.01 -3.52 -27.66
CA MET A 502 18.39 -2.14 -27.44
C MET A 502 18.62 -1.84 -25.96
N LEU A 503 17.86 -2.47 -25.05
CA LEU A 503 18.05 -2.30 -23.60
C LEU A 503 19.32 -2.98 -23.09
N GLU A 504 19.65 -4.16 -23.61
CA GLU A 504 20.76 -5.03 -23.17
C GLU A 504 22.09 -4.31 -22.86
N PRO A 505 22.64 -3.41 -23.70
CA PRO A 505 23.90 -2.71 -23.40
C PRO A 505 23.82 -1.66 -22.28
N HIS A 506 22.61 -1.23 -21.90
CA HIS A 506 22.40 -0.19 -20.86
C HIS A 506 22.00 -0.78 -19.50
N VAL A 507 21.71 -2.08 -19.45
CA VAL A 507 21.48 -2.83 -18.22
C VAL A 507 22.83 -2.95 -17.47
N PRO A 508 22.88 -2.77 -16.14
CA PRO A 508 21.76 -2.69 -15.21
C PRO A 508 21.22 -1.27 -14.95
N HIS A 509 21.99 -0.24 -15.30
CA HIS A 509 21.71 1.16 -14.96
C HIS A 509 20.33 1.63 -15.45
N VAL A 510 19.94 1.25 -16.68
CA VAL A 510 18.62 1.62 -17.21
C VAL A 510 17.48 0.98 -16.42
N LEU A 511 17.64 -0.25 -15.91
CA LEU A 511 16.60 -0.89 -15.10
C LEU A 511 16.50 -0.25 -13.73
N ASP A 512 17.62 0.09 -13.10
CA ASP A 512 17.60 0.80 -11.82
C ASP A 512 16.88 2.14 -11.93
N MET A 513 17.11 2.87 -13.03
CA MET A 513 16.40 4.10 -13.36
C MET A 513 14.91 3.84 -13.62
N LEU A 514 14.56 2.91 -14.51
CA LEU A 514 13.16 2.64 -14.86
C LEU A 514 12.35 2.18 -13.65
N HIS A 515 12.94 1.36 -12.77
CA HIS A 515 12.27 0.88 -11.55
C HIS A 515 12.04 1.96 -10.48
N LEU A 516 12.61 3.16 -10.63
CA LEU A 516 12.19 4.30 -9.79
C LEU A 516 10.77 4.77 -10.13
N TYR A 517 10.29 4.48 -11.34
CA TYR A 517 9.03 4.98 -11.88
C TYR A 517 8.03 3.84 -12.18
N ILE A 518 8.52 2.75 -12.76
CA ILE A 518 7.72 1.61 -13.21
C ILE A 518 7.80 0.49 -12.19
N ASP A 519 6.68 -0.18 -11.93
CA ASP A 519 6.67 -1.41 -11.13
C ASP A 519 7.62 -2.46 -11.75
N LYS A 520 8.52 -3.02 -10.93
CA LYS A 520 9.47 -4.08 -11.32
C LYS A 520 8.83 -5.25 -12.04
N GLN A 521 7.58 -5.56 -11.71
CA GLN A 521 6.85 -6.68 -12.28
C GLN A 521 6.29 -6.37 -13.67
N LYS A 522 6.05 -5.09 -13.99
CA LYS A 522 5.30 -4.69 -15.19
C LYS A 522 5.95 -5.19 -16.48
N MET A 523 7.25 -4.96 -16.65
CA MET A 523 7.98 -5.40 -17.84
C MET A 523 8.01 -6.94 -17.96
N ALA A 524 8.34 -7.63 -16.86
CA ALA A 524 8.42 -9.09 -16.88
C ALA A 524 7.05 -9.73 -17.15
N HIS A 525 5.97 -9.20 -16.57
CA HIS A 525 4.61 -9.67 -16.81
C HIS A 525 4.19 -9.45 -18.26
N ALA A 526 4.52 -8.29 -18.84
CA ALA A 526 4.27 -8.02 -20.26
C ALA A 526 5.00 -9.04 -21.16
N LEU A 527 6.29 -9.29 -20.90
CA LEU A 527 7.06 -10.29 -21.66
C LEU A 527 6.53 -11.72 -21.48
N VAL A 528 6.11 -12.12 -20.27
CA VAL A 528 5.47 -13.42 -20.03
C VAL A 528 4.19 -13.56 -20.85
N ARG A 529 3.36 -12.51 -20.92
CA ARG A 529 2.12 -12.52 -21.72
C ARG A 529 2.42 -12.65 -23.20
N VAL A 530 3.37 -11.87 -23.72
CA VAL A 530 3.82 -11.94 -25.12
C VAL A 530 4.33 -13.34 -25.46
N LEU A 531 5.28 -13.86 -24.68
CA LEU A 531 5.88 -15.17 -24.92
C LEU A 531 4.91 -16.33 -24.72
N SER A 532 3.83 -16.16 -23.95
CA SER A 532 2.80 -17.19 -23.79
C SER A 532 1.84 -17.27 -24.99
N ARG A 533 1.85 -16.26 -25.87
CA ARG A 533 0.98 -16.14 -27.05
C ARG A 533 1.68 -16.48 -28.37
N ILE A 534 2.96 -16.87 -28.34
CA ILE A 534 3.71 -17.23 -29.55
C ILE A 534 3.08 -18.43 -30.26
N GLU A 535 3.09 -18.41 -31.59
CA GLU A 535 2.51 -19.46 -32.43
C GLU A 535 3.54 -20.56 -32.76
N GLN A 536 3.06 -21.78 -33.00
CA GLN A 536 3.93 -22.95 -33.21
C GLN A 536 4.93 -22.81 -34.35
N ARG A 537 4.55 -22.12 -35.43
CA ARG A 537 5.43 -21.85 -36.56
C ARG A 537 6.70 -21.09 -36.17
N MET A 538 6.64 -20.26 -35.12
CA MET A 538 7.72 -19.34 -34.79
C MET A 538 8.92 -20.00 -34.11
N TRP A 539 8.71 -21.15 -33.46
CA TRP A 539 9.81 -21.92 -32.88
C TRP A 539 10.23 -23.11 -33.76
N GLN A 540 9.61 -23.27 -34.93
CA GLN A 540 10.07 -24.21 -35.95
C GLN A 540 11.19 -23.60 -36.80
N ASP A 541 11.12 -22.30 -37.07
CA ASP A 541 12.14 -21.55 -37.79
C ASP A 541 13.31 -21.18 -36.85
N HIS A 542 14.54 -21.53 -37.23
CA HIS A 542 15.73 -21.27 -36.40
C HIS A 542 16.01 -19.78 -36.17
N SER A 543 15.66 -18.90 -37.12
CA SER A 543 15.90 -17.46 -37.03
C SER A 543 14.88 -16.78 -36.11
N GLU A 544 13.61 -17.14 -36.22
CA GLU A 544 12.58 -16.67 -35.30
C GLU A 544 12.82 -17.20 -33.88
N LEU A 545 13.21 -18.47 -33.74
CA LEU A 545 13.58 -19.05 -32.45
C LEU A 545 14.81 -18.36 -31.83
N ALA A 546 15.75 -17.87 -32.64
CA ALA A 546 16.87 -17.06 -32.16
C ALA A 546 16.37 -15.80 -31.43
N SER A 547 15.43 -15.10 -32.06
CA SER A 547 14.84 -13.86 -31.55
C SER A 547 14.02 -14.13 -30.29
N ILE A 548 13.17 -15.18 -30.31
CA ILE A 548 12.44 -15.67 -29.13
C ILE A 548 13.42 -15.98 -27.99
N GLY A 549 14.50 -16.72 -28.30
CA GLY A 549 15.49 -17.14 -27.32
C GLY A 549 16.16 -15.96 -26.62
N ARG A 550 16.46 -14.88 -27.34
CA ARG A 550 17.00 -13.66 -26.74
C ARG A 550 16.00 -12.95 -25.83
N VAL A 551 14.72 -12.89 -26.22
CA VAL A 551 13.66 -12.35 -25.34
C VAL A 551 13.50 -13.21 -24.08
N ILE A 552 13.57 -14.54 -24.20
CA ILE A 552 13.53 -15.48 -23.06
C ILE A 552 14.74 -15.27 -22.14
N LEU A 553 15.94 -15.07 -22.69
CA LEU A 553 17.15 -14.79 -21.90
C LEU A 553 17.02 -13.45 -21.15
N PHE A 554 16.47 -12.42 -21.80
CA PHE A 554 16.20 -11.15 -21.14
C PHE A 554 15.15 -11.28 -20.01
N LEU A 555 14.08 -12.05 -20.24
CA LEU A 555 13.10 -12.36 -19.19
C LEU A 555 13.73 -13.13 -18.01
N GLN A 556 14.61 -14.09 -18.30
CA GLN A 556 15.41 -14.78 -17.29
C GLN A 556 16.28 -13.78 -16.51
N TYR A 557 16.87 -12.78 -17.17
CA TYR A 557 17.61 -11.71 -16.50
C TYR A 557 16.74 -10.90 -15.53
N LEU A 558 15.58 -10.44 -15.99
CA LEU A 558 14.63 -9.71 -15.15
C LEU A 558 14.20 -10.52 -13.92
N SER A 559 14.13 -11.85 -14.04
CA SER A 559 13.79 -12.71 -12.91
C SER A 559 14.75 -12.55 -11.73
N TYR A 560 15.99 -12.09 -11.92
CA TYR A 560 16.95 -11.82 -10.84
C TYR A 560 16.73 -10.48 -10.12
N TYR A 561 15.97 -9.57 -10.73
CA TYR A 561 15.59 -8.27 -10.18
C TYR A 561 14.25 -8.28 -9.44
N ILE A 562 13.42 -9.29 -9.71
CA ILE A 562 12.09 -9.45 -9.14
C ILE A 562 12.14 -10.49 -8.02
N ASP A 563 11.47 -10.19 -6.91
CA ASP A 563 11.31 -11.12 -5.79
C ASP A 563 10.42 -12.31 -6.19
N GLN A 564 10.60 -13.47 -5.56
CA GLN A 564 9.90 -14.70 -5.95
C GLN A 564 8.37 -14.59 -5.88
N THR A 565 7.85 -13.70 -5.03
CA THR A 565 6.42 -13.39 -4.87
C THR A 565 5.84 -12.61 -6.05
N GLY A 566 6.68 -11.96 -6.86
CA GLY A 566 6.27 -11.18 -8.04
C GLY A 566 6.21 -11.97 -9.35
N ILE A 567 6.45 -13.29 -9.31
CA ILE A 567 6.34 -14.16 -10.49
C ILE A 567 4.85 -14.33 -10.85
N PRO A 568 4.45 -14.07 -12.11
CA PRO A 568 3.05 -14.21 -12.51
C PRO A 568 2.57 -15.66 -12.38
N SER A 569 1.33 -15.83 -11.92
CA SER A 569 0.71 -17.14 -11.66
C SER A 569 0.09 -17.80 -12.90
N SER A 570 0.10 -17.14 -14.06
CA SER A 570 -0.57 -17.59 -15.28
C SER A 570 0.24 -17.33 -16.55
N GLY A 571 0.01 -18.16 -17.59
CA GLY A 571 0.65 -18.09 -18.91
C GLY A 571 1.92 -18.94 -19.00
N TYR A 572 2.07 -19.80 -20.01
CA TYR A 572 3.12 -20.83 -20.09
C TYR A 572 4.56 -20.31 -19.92
N ALA A 573 4.85 -19.07 -20.32
CA ALA A 573 6.19 -18.49 -20.28
C ALA A 573 6.64 -18.07 -18.88
N TYR A 574 5.77 -18.06 -17.85
CA TYR A 574 6.17 -17.76 -16.47
C TYR A 574 7.29 -18.67 -15.96
N ILE A 575 7.42 -19.87 -16.54
CA ILE A 575 8.46 -20.82 -16.19
C ILE A 575 9.87 -20.29 -16.42
N PHE A 576 10.07 -19.39 -17.37
CA PHE A 576 11.38 -18.78 -17.61
C PHE A 576 11.79 -17.83 -16.48
N MET A 577 10.87 -17.47 -15.58
CA MET A 577 11.19 -16.74 -14.36
C MET A 577 11.46 -17.66 -13.17
N THR A 578 11.17 -18.97 -13.29
CA THR A 578 11.42 -19.94 -12.23
C THR A 578 12.89 -20.33 -12.24
N ARG A 579 13.62 -19.87 -11.23
CA ARG A 579 15.07 -20.08 -11.15
C ARG A 579 15.41 -21.56 -10.81
N ASN A 580 14.59 -22.23 -10.01
CA ASN A 580 14.87 -23.60 -9.54
C ASN A 580 14.07 -24.66 -10.31
N MET A 581 14.70 -25.27 -11.31
CA MET A 581 14.15 -26.42 -12.03
C MET A 581 14.84 -27.71 -11.57
N SER A 582 14.05 -28.70 -11.17
CA SER A 582 14.55 -30.03 -10.81
C SER A 582 14.56 -30.97 -12.01
N SER A 583 15.48 -31.94 -12.02
CA SER A 583 15.33 -33.12 -12.88
C SER A 583 14.08 -33.89 -12.47
N ILE A 584 13.28 -34.30 -13.45
CA ILE A 584 12.02 -34.99 -13.19
C ILE A 584 12.30 -36.50 -13.20
N ASN A 585 11.69 -37.23 -12.27
CA ASN A 585 11.81 -38.68 -12.22
C ASN A 585 11.20 -39.31 -13.49
N MET A 586 12.00 -40.10 -14.22
CA MET A 586 11.56 -40.74 -15.48
C MET A 586 10.32 -41.63 -15.31
N HIS A 587 10.15 -42.25 -14.14
CA HIS A 587 8.97 -43.09 -13.86
C HIS A 587 7.67 -42.30 -13.69
N ALA A 588 7.75 -40.97 -13.56
CA ALA A 588 6.60 -40.10 -13.36
C ALA A 588 6.16 -39.36 -14.65
N PHE A 589 6.85 -39.54 -15.78
CA PHE A 589 6.52 -38.84 -17.03
C PHE A 589 5.43 -39.57 -17.85
N PRO A 590 4.58 -38.81 -18.56
CA PRO A 590 3.77 -39.35 -19.65
C PRO A 590 4.65 -39.94 -20.75
N GLU A 591 4.18 -41.01 -21.41
CA GLU A 591 4.91 -41.68 -22.51
C GLU A 591 5.36 -40.70 -23.62
N GLN A 592 4.54 -39.69 -23.91
CA GLN A 592 4.86 -38.66 -24.90
C GLN A 592 6.13 -37.86 -24.52
N SER A 593 6.27 -37.46 -23.25
CA SER A 593 7.45 -36.75 -22.76
C SER A 593 8.69 -37.63 -22.73
N LEU A 594 8.54 -38.91 -22.38
CA LEU A 594 9.63 -39.90 -22.43
C LEU A 594 10.14 -40.09 -23.86
N SER A 595 9.22 -40.20 -24.82
CA SER A 595 9.56 -40.31 -26.24
C SER A 595 10.33 -39.07 -26.72
N LEU A 596 9.95 -37.88 -26.26
CA LEU A 596 10.59 -36.62 -26.61
C LEU A 596 12.00 -36.53 -26.04
N ILE A 597 12.18 -36.83 -24.75
CA ILE A 597 13.49 -36.87 -24.09
C ILE A 597 14.42 -37.85 -24.80
N THR A 598 13.92 -39.03 -25.18
CA THR A 598 14.68 -40.05 -25.91
C THR A 598 15.16 -39.53 -27.27
N ARG A 599 14.27 -38.87 -28.03
CA ARG A 599 14.61 -38.25 -29.32
C ARG A 599 15.69 -37.17 -29.17
N TRP A 600 15.58 -36.32 -28.14
CA TRP A 600 16.59 -35.30 -27.86
C TRP A 600 17.94 -35.91 -27.48
N CYS A 601 17.97 -36.87 -26.55
CA CYS A 601 19.23 -37.53 -26.17
C CYS A 601 19.91 -38.18 -27.38
N ARG A 602 19.14 -38.87 -28.24
CA ARG A 602 19.66 -39.46 -29.48
C ARG A 602 20.26 -38.39 -30.41
N CYS A 603 19.52 -37.31 -30.65
CA CYS A 603 19.98 -36.21 -31.50
C CYS A 603 21.31 -35.61 -31.01
N LEU A 604 21.43 -35.36 -29.71
CA LEU A 604 22.60 -34.75 -29.09
C LEU A 604 23.84 -35.64 -29.09
N VAL A 605 23.65 -36.96 -28.90
CA VAL A 605 24.75 -37.94 -28.84
C VAL A 605 25.22 -38.36 -30.23
N GLU A 606 24.29 -38.66 -31.14
CA GLU A 606 24.64 -39.11 -32.49
C GLU A 606 25.16 -37.97 -33.38
N GLY A 607 25.08 -36.72 -32.89
CA GLY A 607 25.58 -35.55 -33.60
C GLY A 607 24.73 -35.17 -34.81
N GLN A 608 23.44 -35.51 -34.80
CA GLN A 608 22.50 -35.11 -35.84
C GLN A 608 22.23 -33.59 -35.74
N ALA A 609 21.92 -32.95 -36.87
CA ALA A 609 21.47 -31.56 -36.85
C ALA A 609 20.10 -31.47 -36.15
N ILE A 610 19.85 -30.38 -35.41
CA ILE A 610 18.55 -30.13 -34.79
C ILE A 610 17.53 -29.87 -35.91
N THR A 611 16.63 -30.83 -36.13
CA THR A 611 15.61 -30.80 -37.19
C THR A 611 14.37 -30.01 -36.79
N ASP A 612 13.72 -29.35 -37.75
CA ASP A 612 12.46 -28.61 -37.58
C ASP A 612 11.36 -29.50 -36.97
N ASP A 613 11.27 -30.78 -37.35
CA ASP A 613 10.32 -31.75 -36.79
C ASP A 613 10.51 -32.02 -35.31
N LEU A 614 11.73 -31.88 -34.79
CA LEU A 614 12.04 -32.04 -33.38
C LEU A 614 11.68 -30.76 -32.61
N LEU A 615 11.93 -29.58 -33.22
CA LEU A 615 11.53 -28.29 -32.67
C LEU A 615 10.00 -28.11 -32.65
N ALA A 616 9.31 -28.57 -33.69
CA ALA A 616 7.85 -28.49 -33.82
C ALA A 616 7.12 -29.14 -32.63
N VAL A 617 7.65 -30.25 -32.10
CA VAL A 617 7.09 -30.97 -30.95
C VAL A 617 7.73 -30.55 -29.61
N SER A 618 8.64 -29.58 -29.63
CA SER A 618 9.38 -29.10 -28.45
C SER A 618 9.14 -27.60 -28.22
N PRO A 619 7.95 -27.19 -27.77
CA PRO A 619 7.72 -25.79 -27.40
C PRO A 619 8.78 -25.29 -26.41
N PRO A 620 9.17 -24.00 -26.45
CA PRO A 620 10.28 -23.50 -25.63
C PRO A 620 10.14 -23.78 -24.12
N TRP A 621 8.94 -23.64 -23.57
CA TRP A 621 8.66 -23.95 -22.15
C TRP A 621 8.83 -25.45 -21.84
N THR A 622 8.49 -26.34 -22.78
CA THR A 622 8.68 -27.78 -22.63
C THR A 622 10.17 -28.11 -22.68
N MET A 623 10.91 -27.55 -23.63
CA MET A 623 12.35 -27.77 -23.73
C MET A 623 13.10 -27.29 -22.47
N TYR A 624 12.69 -26.13 -21.94
CA TYR A 624 13.22 -25.59 -20.68
C TYR A 624 12.96 -26.52 -19.49
N ARG A 625 11.76 -27.12 -19.40
CA ARG A 625 11.41 -28.11 -18.35
C ARG A 625 12.25 -29.37 -18.40
N ILE A 626 12.50 -29.90 -19.59
CA ILE A 626 13.16 -31.20 -19.74
C ILE A 626 14.70 -31.08 -19.77
N THR A 627 15.24 -29.87 -19.97
CA THR A 627 16.69 -29.63 -20.03
C THR A 627 17.49 -30.22 -18.85
N PRO A 628 17.10 -30.01 -17.58
CA PRO A 628 17.77 -30.64 -16.44
C PRO A 628 17.78 -32.17 -16.51
N THR A 629 16.68 -32.76 -17.01
CA THR A 629 16.56 -34.22 -17.14
C THR A 629 17.46 -34.76 -18.26
N ILE A 630 17.51 -34.08 -19.40
CA ILE A 630 18.42 -34.44 -20.51
C ILE A 630 19.88 -34.38 -20.03
N LEU A 631 20.27 -33.33 -19.32
CA LEU A 631 21.64 -33.21 -18.79
C LEU A 631 21.95 -34.28 -17.74
N SER A 632 21.00 -34.61 -16.86
CA SER A 632 21.15 -35.72 -15.91
C SER A 632 21.44 -37.03 -16.64
N LEU A 633 20.70 -37.34 -17.70
CA LEU A 633 20.90 -38.57 -18.48
C LEU A 633 22.23 -38.59 -19.24
N LEU A 634 22.67 -37.46 -19.80
CA LEU A 634 23.98 -37.37 -20.44
C LEU A 634 25.11 -37.58 -19.45
N LEU A 635 25.01 -37.01 -18.25
CA LEU A 635 25.98 -37.19 -17.17
C LEU A 635 25.98 -38.62 -16.63
N GLU A 636 24.81 -39.22 -16.42
CA GLU A 636 24.70 -40.63 -16.00
C GLU A 636 25.28 -41.57 -17.05
N ALA A 637 24.98 -41.36 -18.34
CA ALA A 637 25.56 -42.15 -19.42
C ALA A 637 27.09 -42.05 -19.44
N HIS A 638 27.65 -40.86 -19.21
CA HIS A 638 29.09 -40.69 -19.03
C HIS A 638 29.62 -41.43 -17.79
N MET A 639 28.94 -41.34 -16.65
CA MET A 639 29.31 -42.05 -15.42
C MET A 639 29.33 -43.58 -15.59
N TYR A 640 28.43 -44.12 -16.41
CA TYR A 640 28.41 -45.54 -16.78
C TYR A 640 29.33 -45.89 -17.96
N SER A 641 30.21 -44.97 -18.38
CA SER A 641 31.15 -45.14 -19.50
C SER A 641 30.49 -45.44 -20.85
N LEU A 642 29.24 -45.04 -21.04
CA LEU A 642 28.53 -45.09 -22.32
C LEU A 642 28.88 -43.91 -23.22
N LEU A 643 29.34 -42.80 -22.62
CA LEU A 643 29.82 -41.59 -23.31
C LEU A 643 31.21 -41.22 -22.80
N ASP A 644 32.13 -40.89 -23.71
CA ASP A 644 33.42 -40.32 -23.36
C ASP A 644 33.33 -38.80 -23.14
N ASP A 645 34.42 -38.20 -22.61
CA ASP A 645 34.51 -36.74 -22.38
C ASP A 645 34.18 -35.95 -23.66
N SER A 646 34.69 -36.40 -24.81
CA SER A 646 34.52 -35.73 -26.10
C SER A 646 33.06 -35.70 -26.53
N ALA A 647 32.36 -36.84 -26.47
CA ALA A 647 30.95 -36.94 -26.80
C ALA A 647 30.08 -36.14 -25.83
N LEU A 648 30.37 -36.16 -24.54
CA LEU A 648 29.66 -35.36 -23.54
C LEU A 648 29.80 -33.86 -23.83
N PHE A 649 31.03 -33.35 -24.02
CA PHE A 649 31.25 -31.93 -24.32
C PHE A 649 30.67 -31.52 -25.67
N LYS A 650 30.67 -32.42 -26.67
CA LYS A 650 30.00 -32.19 -27.95
C LYS A 650 28.49 -32.10 -27.77
N ALA A 651 27.86 -33.01 -27.02
CA ALA A 651 26.44 -32.95 -26.70
C ALA A 651 26.08 -31.64 -25.96
N CYS A 652 26.87 -31.24 -24.96
CA CYS A 652 26.69 -29.97 -24.26
C CYS A 652 26.83 -28.75 -25.19
N SER A 653 27.66 -28.83 -26.23
CA SER A 653 27.86 -27.71 -27.16
C SER A 653 26.62 -27.36 -27.98
N TYR A 654 25.67 -28.29 -28.16
CA TYR A 654 24.39 -28.00 -28.81
C TYR A 654 23.53 -27.03 -28.00
N PHE A 655 23.64 -27.02 -26.66
CA PHE A 655 22.95 -26.03 -25.83
C PHE A 655 23.48 -24.62 -26.06
N LEU A 656 24.67 -24.45 -26.63
CA LEU A 656 25.26 -23.15 -26.95
C LEU A 656 24.84 -22.64 -28.34
N GLN A 657 24.16 -23.48 -29.12
CA GLN A 657 23.62 -23.11 -30.43
C GLN A 657 22.32 -22.33 -30.26
N VAL A 658 22.03 -21.51 -31.27
CA VAL A 658 20.88 -20.61 -31.33
C VAL A 658 19.55 -21.23 -30.85
N PRO A 659 19.16 -22.46 -31.26
CA PRO A 659 17.86 -23.03 -30.89
C PRO A 659 17.71 -23.37 -29.40
N LEU A 660 18.83 -23.53 -28.68
CA LEU A 660 18.83 -24.04 -27.31
C LEU A 660 19.53 -23.12 -26.31
N ALA A 661 20.18 -22.04 -26.76
CA ALA A 661 20.94 -21.12 -25.92
C ALA A 661 20.15 -20.60 -24.71
N TYR A 662 18.85 -20.34 -24.87
CA TYR A 662 18.00 -19.88 -23.77
C TYR A 662 17.84 -20.89 -22.62
N ASN A 663 18.19 -22.17 -22.83
CA ASN A 663 18.13 -23.22 -21.81
C ASN A 663 19.39 -23.28 -20.94
N VAL A 664 20.49 -22.67 -21.36
CA VAL A 664 21.78 -22.72 -20.64
C VAL A 664 21.69 -22.17 -19.21
N PRO A 665 20.96 -21.07 -18.91
CA PRO A 665 20.88 -20.60 -17.52
C PRO A 665 20.23 -21.61 -16.58
N CYS A 666 19.14 -22.24 -17.02
CA CYS A 666 18.46 -23.33 -16.31
C CYS A 666 19.40 -24.54 -16.09
N ALA A 667 20.10 -24.95 -17.16
CA ALA A 667 21.07 -26.03 -17.11
C ALA A 667 22.17 -25.78 -16.08
N VAL A 668 22.80 -24.60 -16.11
CA VAL A 668 23.89 -24.23 -15.20
C VAL A 668 23.38 -24.14 -13.76
N GLN A 669 22.22 -23.53 -13.53
CA GLN A 669 21.66 -23.41 -12.19
C GLN A 669 21.34 -24.78 -11.58
N TRP A 670 20.73 -25.70 -12.36
CA TRP A 670 20.52 -27.08 -11.92
C TRP A 670 21.85 -27.80 -11.66
N LEU A 671 22.84 -27.67 -12.55
CA LEU A 671 24.16 -28.28 -12.38
C LEU A 671 24.87 -27.80 -11.11
N VAL A 672 24.77 -26.52 -10.76
CA VAL A 672 25.34 -25.97 -9.53
C VAL A 672 24.69 -26.62 -8.30
N GLN A 673 23.36 -26.71 -8.27
CA GLN A 673 22.63 -27.34 -7.17
C GLN A 673 22.97 -28.83 -7.05
N PHE A 674 23.01 -29.52 -8.18
CA PHE A 674 23.33 -30.94 -8.26
C PHE A 674 24.78 -31.22 -7.83
N ALA A 675 25.73 -30.40 -8.28
CA ALA A 675 27.13 -30.48 -7.90
C ALA A 675 27.32 -30.19 -6.40
N SER A 676 26.64 -29.18 -5.86
CA SER A 676 26.69 -28.84 -4.43
C SER A 676 26.16 -29.99 -3.56
N SER A 677 25.03 -30.59 -3.95
CA SER A 677 24.45 -31.76 -3.26
C SER A 677 25.37 -32.98 -3.33
N THR A 678 25.98 -33.23 -4.50
CA THR A 678 26.91 -34.35 -4.70
C THR A 678 28.23 -34.14 -3.95
N LEU A 679 28.73 -32.90 -3.89
CA LEU A 679 29.91 -32.53 -3.10
C LEU A 679 29.66 -32.75 -1.60
N ALA A 680 28.46 -32.44 -1.10
CA ALA A 680 28.08 -32.76 0.28
C ALA A 680 28.08 -34.28 0.50
N LYS A 681 27.48 -35.07 -0.40
CA LYS A 681 27.46 -36.55 -0.32
C LYS A 681 28.84 -37.18 -0.43
N SER A 682 29.79 -36.55 -1.13
CA SER A 682 31.17 -37.04 -1.27
C SER A 682 31.93 -37.14 0.06
N GLN A 683 31.41 -36.55 1.14
CA GLN A 683 31.90 -36.78 2.50
C GLN A 683 31.83 -38.26 2.89
N TYR A 684 30.83 -38.98 2.39
CA TYR A 684 30.56 -40.37 2.72
C TYR A 684 31.03 -41.34 1.64
N ASP A 685 31.11 -40.88 0.38
CA ASP A 685 31.64 -41.66 -0.75
C ASP A 685 32.60 -40.82 -1.60
N ALA A 686 33.90 -41.07 -1.43
CA ALA A 686 34.96 -40.36 -2.14
C ALA A 686 34.92 -40.54 -3.66
N LYS A 687 34.24 -41.58 -4.19
CA LYS A 687 34.09 -41.77 -5.64
C LYS A 687 33.23 -40.69 -6.29
N LEU A 688 32.35 -40.04 -5.53
CA LEU A 688 31.49 -38.96 -6.03
C LEU A 688 32.26 -37.69 -6.39
N LEU A 689 33.48 -37.55 -5.88
CA LEU A 689 34.33 -36.37 -6.09
C LEU A 689 34.73 -36.20 -7.56
N SER A 690 35.02 -37.30 -8.27
CA SER A 690 35.33 -37.26 -9.72
C SER A 690 34.12 -36.81 -10.54
N HIS A 691 32.90 -37.15 -10.11
CA HIS A 691 31.68 -36.67 -10.76
C HIS A 691 31.51 -35.16 -10.57
N VAL A 692 31.77 -34.64 -9.36
CA VAL A 692 31.73 -33.18 -9.10
C VAL A 692 32.72 -32.43 -10.00
N VAL A 693 33.93 -32.95 -10.17
CA VAL A 693 34.93 -32.38 -11.09
C VAL A 693 34.39 -32.33 -12.52
N MET A 694 33.74 -33.40 -12.99
CA MET A 694 33.14 -33.41 -14.33
C MET A 694 32.02 -32.38 -14.46
N TYR A 695 31.16 -32.23 -13.45
CA TYR A 695 30.09 -31.22 -13.46
C TYR A 695 30.66 -29.80 -13.55
N VAL A 696 31.74 -29.50 -12.82
CA VAL A 696 32.44 -28.20 -12.92
C VAL A 696 33.06 -28.00 -14.30
N ARG A 697 33.63 -29.03 -14.93
CA ARG A 697 34.14 -28.94 -16.31
C ARG A 697 33.04 -28.65 -17.32
N VAL A 698 31.85 -29.23 -17.15
CA VAL A 698 30.67 -28.94 -17.99
C VAL A 698 30.21 -27.49 -17.78
N ILE A 699 30.11 -27.01 -16.52
CA ILE A 699 29.78 -25.61 -16.21
C ILE A 699 30.79 -24.68 -16.88
N HIS A 700 32.10 -24.95 -16.72
CA HIS A 700 33.15 -24.18 -17.36
C HIS A 700 32.97 -24.13 -18.88
N LYS A 701 32.73 -25.29 -19.51
CA LYS A 701 32.53 -25.38 -20.97
C LYS A 701 31.34 -24.53 -21.44
N LEU A 702 30.24 -24.52 -20.68
CA LEU A 702 29.04 -23.74 -21.03
C LEU A 702 29.23 -22.23 -20.86
N LEU A 703 30.10 -21.79 -19.95
CA LEU A 703 30.31 -20.37 -19.66
C LEU A 703 31.45 -19.72 -20.45
N THR A 704 32.52 -20.46 -20.72
CA THR A 704 33.73 -19.93 -21.39
C THR A 704 33.74 -20.13 -22.90
N SER A 705 32.76 -20.85 -23.45
CA SER A 705 32.59 -20.95 -24.90
C SER A 705 32.24 -19.60 -25.52
N THR A 706 32.93 -19.26 -26.61
CA THR A 706 32.63 -18.12 -27.48
C THR A 706 31.38 -18.42 -28.31
N SER A 707 30.20 -18.20 -27.74
CA SER A 707 28.93 -18.16 -28.48
C SER A 707 28.48 -16.71 -28.57
N ASP A 708 28.15 -16.25 -29.78
CA ASP A 708 27.61 -14.91 -30.06
C ASP A 708 26.21 -14.71 -29.45
N VAL A 709 25.59 -15.79 -28.99
CA VAL A 709 24.26 -15.77 -28.36
C VAL A 709 24.35 -15.42 -26.86
N PHE A 710 25.48 -15.73 -26.22
CA PHE A 710 25.71 -15.43 -24.80
C PHE A 710 26.48 -14.13 -24.65
N SER A 711 25.76 -13.03 -24.47
CA SER A 711 26.35 -11.74 -24.13
C SER A 711 27.01 -11.76 -22.74
N PRO A 712 27.86 -10.77 -22.41
CA PRO A 712 28.40 -10.60 -21.06
C PRO A 712 27.31 -10.53 -19.98
N LEU A 713 26.13 -9.99 -20.32
CA LEU A 713 24.99 -9.86 -19.42
C LEU A 713 24.52 -11.22 -18.88
N TYR A 714 24.36 -12.23 -19.74
CA TYR A 714 23.89 -13.55 -19.29
C TYR A 714 24.97 -14.32 -18.53
N ARG A 715 26.25 -14.06 -18.85
CA ARG A 715 27.37 -14.62 -18.07
C ARG A 715 27.44 -14.03 -16.66
N SER A 716 27.14 -12.74 -16.48
CA SER A 716 27.15 -12.10 -15.17
C SER A 716 26.12 -12.71 -14.21
N ILE A 717 24.91 -13.02 -14.70
CA ILE A 717 23.90 -13.76 -13.93
C ILE A 717 24.42 -15.11 -13.45
N LEU A 718 25.03 -15.87 -14.36
CA LEU A 718 25.48 -17.22 -14.06
C LEU A 718 26.71 -17.21 -13.16
N ALA A 719 27.56 -16.19 -13.26
CA ALA A 719 28.67 -15.98 -12.35
C ALA A 719 28.20 -15.88 -10.89
N HIS A 720 27.14 -15.10 -10.60
CA HIS A 720 26.53 -15.02 -9.27
C HIS A 720 26.08 -16.38 -8.72
N THR A 721 25.64 -17.28 -9.60
CA THR A 721 25.14 -18.62 -9.21
C THR A 721 26.29 -19.61 -9.03
N VAL A 722 27.33 -19.51 -9.86
CA VAL A 722 28.43 -20.48 -9.94
C VAL A 722 29.53 -20.20 -8.92
N LEU A 723 29.85 -18.93 -8.65
CA LEU A 723 30.95 -18.54 -7.76
C LEU A 723 30.89 -19.20 -6.37
N PRO A 724 29.73 -19.26 -5.66
CA PRO A 724 29.65 -19.91 -4.35
C PRO A 724 30.04 -21.39 -4.35
N LEU A 725 29.80 -22.11 -5.47
CA LEU A 725 30.25 -23.49 -5.63
C LEU A 725 31.77 -23.55 -5.81
N LEU A 726 32.33 -22.67 -6.64
CA LEU A 726 33.75 -22.65 -6.98
C LEU A 726 34.65 -22.20 -5.82
N THR A 727 34.13 -21.34 -4.93
CA THR A 727 34.84 -20.87 -3.74
C THR A 727 34.77 -21.86 -2.57
N ASN A 728 34.12 -23.01 -2.74
CA ASN A 728 34.08 -24.05 -1.71
C ASN A 728 35.47 -24.66 -1.49
N GLU A 729 35.99 -24.58 -0.27
CA GLU A 729 37.34 -25.05 0.10
C GLU A 729 37.62 -26.50 -0.30
N ARG A 730 36.63 -27.40 -0.14
CA ARG A 730 36.80 -28.82 -0.49
C ARG A 730 36.95 -29.01 -1.99
N LEU A 731 36.22 -28.23 -2.80
CA LEU A 731 36.34 -28.27 -4.24
C LEU A 731 37.69 -27.70 -4.72
N ILE A 732 38.15 -26.60 -4.10
CA ILE A 732 39.45 -26.00 -4.39
C ILE A 732 40.58 -26.99 -4.15
N LEU A 733 40.57 -27.69 -3.00
CA LEU A 733 41.58 -28.71 -2.69
C LEU A 733 41.62 -29.83 -3.74
N VAL A 734 40.46 -30.29 -4.19
CA VAL A 734 40.36 -31.35 -5.20
C VAL A 734 40.87 -30.87 -6.56
N LEU A 735 40.41 -29.71 -7.02
CA LEU A 735 40.77 -29.19 -8.34
C LEU A 735 42.23 -28.70 -8.40
N SER A 736 42.85 -28.36 -7.26
CA SER A 736 44.29 -28.05 -7.19
C SER A 736 45.20 -29.20 -7.66
N THR A 737 44.68 -30.43 -7.64
CA THR A 737 45.40 -31.63 -8.10
C THR A 737 45.08 -32.01 -9.55
N SER A 738 44.19 -31.27 -10.20
CA SER A 738 43.78 -31.50 -11.59
C SER A 738 44.46 -30.53 -12.56
N GLU A 739 44.48 -30.84 -13.86
CA GLU A 739 44.96 -29.92 -14.90
C GLU A 739 44.03 -28.71 -15.14
N PHE A 740 42.91 -28.62 -14.41
CA PHE A 740 41.93 -27.55 -14.55
C PHE A 740 42.35 -26.29 -13.79
N ASN A 741 42.56 -25.18 -14.49
CA ASN A 741 42.95 -23.90 -13.89
C ASN A 741 41.76 -23.17 -13.24
N LEU A 742 41.31 -23.69 -12.10
CA LEU A 742 40.22 -23.10 -11.31
C LEU A 742 40.45 -21.63 -10.93
N PRO A 743 41.65 -21.19 -10.49
CA PRO A 743 41.88 -19.78 -10.17
C PRO A 743 41.61 -18.84 -11.33
N SER A 744 42.04 -19.19 -12.55
CA SER A 744 41.75 -18.37 -13.74
C SER A 744 40.26 -18.28 -14.05
N PHE A 745 39.51 -19.36 -13.80
CA PHE A 745 38.07 -19.39 -14.02
C PHE A 745 37.32 -18.54 -12.98
N ILE A 746 37.71 -18.62 -11.70
CA ILE A 746 37.15 -17.76 -10.64
C ILE A 746 37.41 -16.29 -10.96
N MET A 747 38.64 -15.90 -11.28
CA MET A 747 38.96 -14.50 -11.60
C MET A 747 38.18 -14.01 -12.83
N ALA A 748 38.03 -14.85 -13.85
CA ALA A 748 37.23 -14.50 -15.03
C ALA A 748 35.76 -14.25 -14.65
N LEU A 749 35.15 -15.11 -13.82
CA LEU A 749 33.78 -14.92 -13.37
C LEU A 749 33.63 -13.70 -12.45
N GLU A 750 34.53 -13.49 -11.49
CA GLU A 750 34.54 -12.32 -10.61
C GLU A 750 34.60 -11.01 -11.38
N SER A 751 35.39 -10.96 -12.46
CA SER A 751 35.45 -9.78 -13.35
C SER A 751 34.15 -9.49 -14.12
N MET A 752 33.28 -10.49 -14.26
CA MET A 752 31.99 -10.35 -14.98
C MET A 752 30.83 -10.04 -14.03
N VAL A 753 31.04 -10.12 -12.71
CA VAL A 753 29.98 -9.93 -11.73
C VAL A 753 29.64 -8.45 -11.65
N GLU A 754 28.45 -8.10 -12.11
CA GLU A 754 27.90 -6.77 -11.87
C GLU A 754 27.58 -6.62 -10.37
N PRO A 755 28.08 -5.54 -9.72
CA PRO A 755 27.76 -5.26 -8.32
C PRO A 755 26.26 -4.95 -8.22
N ARG A 756 25.55 -5.69 -7.37
CA ARG A 756 24.13 -5.46 -7.07
C ARG A 756 24.00 -4.20 -6.21
N LEU A 757 22.90 -3.46 -6.39
CA LEU A 757 22.46 -2.48 -5.40
C LEU A 757 22.08 -3.24 -4.13
N THR A 758 23.01 -3.29 -3.18
CA THR A 758 22.74 -3.87 -1.86
C THR A 758 21.81 -2.93 -1.12
N LYS A 759 20.62 -3.40 -0.76
CA LYS A 759 19.77 -2.70 0.21
C LYS A 759 20.60 -2.55 1.50
N TYR A 760 20.78 -1.33 1.99
CA TYR A 760 21.46 -1.04 3.23
C TYR A 760 20.48 -0.32 4.14
N GLU A 761 20.55 -0.54 5.46
CA GLU A 761 19.67 0.08 6.45
C GLU A 761 20.02 1.56 6.70
N TRP A 762 20.36 2.33 5.65
CA TRP A 762 20.73 3.75 5.78
C TRP A 762 19.67 4.55 6.53
N ILE A 763 18.40 4.15 6.44
CA ILE A 763 17.30 4.81 7.11
C ILE A 763 17.47 4.81 8.64
N SER A 764 17.95 3.71 9.22
CA SER A 764 18.23 3.62 10.65
C SER A 764 19.34 4.61 11.01
N ASP A 765 20.41 4.67 10.23
CA ASP A 765 21.53 5.57 10.48
C ASP A 765 21.14 7.04 10.35
N VAL A 766 20.30 7.40 9.36
CA VAL A 766 19.77 8.76 9.20
C VAL A 766 18.86 9.14 10.37
N LEU A 767 17.94 8.26 10.78
CA LEU A 767 17.08 8.50 11.95
C LEU A 767 17.93 8.72 13.22
N MET A 768 19.04 7.99 13.36
CA MET A 768 19.98 8.08 14.47
C MET A 768 20.89 9.32 14.45
N GLN A 769 20.89 10.12 13.38
CA GLN A 769 21.58 11.41 13.38
C GLN A 769 20.87 12.45 14.26
N ASN A 770 19.55 12.32 14.43
CA ASN A 770 18.75 13.14 15.34
C ASN A 770 18.97 12.69 16.79
N GLU A 771 19.13 13.64 17.73
CA GLU A 771 19.27 13.34 19.16
C GLU A 771 18.10 12.53 19.73
N GLN A 772 16.86 12.85 19.31
CA GLN A 772 15.67 12.09 19.69
C GLN A 772 15.67 10.68 19.08
N GLY A 773 16.21 10.53 17.87
CA GLY A 773 16.40 9.22 17.26
C GLY A 773 17.36 8.34 18.04
N ARG A 774 18.44 8.91 18.60
CA ARG A 774 19.38 8.19 19.47
C ARG A 774 18.74 7.70 20.76
N LEU A 775 17.83 8.48 21.35
CA LEU A 775 17.05 8.06 22.52
C LEU A 775 16.14 6.86 22.19
N TRP A 776 15.63 6.80 20.95
CA TRP A 776 14.77 5.74 20.43
C TRP A 776 15.49 4.78 19.46
N ALA A 777 16.76 4.47 19.73
CA ALA A 777 17.59 3.68 18.82
C ALA A 777 17.00 2.30 18.47
N GLY A 778 16.29 1.66 19.40
CA GLY A 778 15.60 0.40 19.13
C GLY A 778 14.51 0.55 18.05
N LEU A 779 13.73 1.63 18.11
CA LEU A 779 12.69 1.94 17.12
C LEU A 779 13.30 2.28 15.75
N ALA A 780 14.38 3.08 15.71
CA ALA A 780 15.09 3.40 14.47
C ALA A 780 15.65 2.13 13.78
N LYS A 781 16.22 1.21 14.57
CA LYS A 781 16.67 -0.10 14.06
C LYS A 781 15.51 -0.95 13.56
N TYR A 782 14.38 -0.98 14.27
CA TYR A 782 13.18 -1.70 13.79
C TYR A 782 12.69 -1.16 12.45
N VAL A 783 12.76 0.15 12.22
CA VAL A 783 12.46 0.74 10.91
C VAL A 783 13.44 0.23 9.86
N GLY A 784 14.75 0.28 10.14
CA GLY A 784 15.78 -0.28 9.26
C GLY A 784 15.48 -1.72 8.86
N HIS A 785 15.28 -2.60 9.85
CA HIS A 785 15.01 -4.01 9.62
C HIS A 785 13.69 -4.23 8.87
N LEU A 786 12.61 -3.51 9.22
CA LEU A 786 11.32 -3.64 8.53
C LEU A 786 11.44 -3.25 7.05
N THR A 787 12.16 -2.17 6.75
CA THR A 787 12.39 -1.71 5.37
C THR A 787 13.35 -2.61 4.59
N HIS A 788 14.28 -3.29 5.28
CA HIS A 788 15.30 -4.13 4.67
C HIS A 788 14.86 -5.59 4.50
N GLU A 789 14.31 -6.20 5.55
CA GLU A 789 13.98 -7.63 5.67
C GLU A 789 12.47 -7.93 5.71
N GLY A 790 11.61 -6.91 5.76
CA GLY A 790 10.17 -7.06 5.92
C GLY A 790 9.75 -7.38 7.37
N LEU A 791 8.47 -7.73 7.56
CA LEU A 791 7.92 -7.96 8.90
C LEU A 791 8.37 -9.29 9.52
N GLN A 792 9.27 -9.23 10.51
CA GLN A 792 9.77 -10.40 11.24
C GLN A 792 8.85 -10.86 12.40
N PRO A 793 8.88 -12.16 12.79
CA PRO A 793 8.13 -12.66 13.93
C PRO A 793 8.43 -11.87 15.22
N GLY A 794 7.39 -11.30 15.84
CA GLY A 794 7.53 -10.51 17.07
C GLY A 794 7.79 -9.01 16.86
N MET A 795 8.14 -8.55 15.66
CA MET A 795 8.33 -7.12 15.39
C MET A 795 7.05 -6.31 15.61
N ALA A 796 5.91 -6.83 15.16
CA ALA A 796 4.59 -6.25 15.44
C ALA A 796 4.32 -6.12 16.95
N GLN A 797 4.69 -7.13 17.74
CA GLN A 797 4.54 -7.10 19.19
C GLN A 797 5.48 -6.05 19.84
N GLN A 798 6.71 -5.91 19.34
CA GLN A 798 7.64 -4.88 19.81
C GLN A 798 7.16 -3.48 19.43
N LEU A 799 6.64 -3.28 18.21
CA LEU A 799 6.04 -2.00 17.79
C LEU A 799 4.84 -1.65 18.64
N LEU A 800 3.95 -2.61 18.92
CA LEU A 800 2.84 -2.42 19.84
C LEU A 800 3.36 -2.03 21.23
N LYS A 801 4.35 -2.76 21.75
CA LYS A 801 4.95 -2.45 23.06
C LYS A 801 5.51 -1.03 23.08
N VAL A 802 6.28 -0.63 22.07
CA VAL A 802 6.82 0.73 21.97
C VAL A 802 5.69 1.76 21.92
N ALA A 803 4.67 1.55 21.08
CA ALA A 803 3.51 2.44 20.97
C ALA A 803 2.78 2.61 22.31
N LEU A 804 2.55 1.53 23.05
CA LEU A 804 1.87 1.56 24.35
C LEU A 804 2.69 2.29 25.44
N HIS A 805 4.01 2.40 25.30
CA HIS A 805 4.90 3.11 26.23
C HIS A 805 5.24 4.54 25.77
N THR A 806 4.69 5.00 24.64
CA THR A 806 4.80 6.41 24.27
C THR A 806 3.98 7.28 25.22
N THR A 807 4.40 8.53 25.41
CA THR A 807 3.72 9.54 26.23
C THR A 807 3.54 10.79 25.39
N GLU A 808 2.84 11.80 25.90
CA GLU A 808 2.61 13.04 25.15
C GLU A 808 3.89 13.80 24.80
N GLU A 809 4.94 13.65 25.61
CA GLU A 809 6.25 14.27 25.45
C GLU A 809 7.10 13.58 24.35
N HIS A 810 6.80 12.32 24.03
CA HIS A 810 7.53 11.51 23.05
C HIS A 810 7.08 11.81 21.61
N THR A 811 7.12 13.08 21.20
CA THR A 811 6.58 13.56 19.92
C THR A 811 7.26 12.91 18.71
N TRP A 812 8.58 12.78 18.71
CA TRP A 812 9.34 12.16 17.62
C TRP A 812 8.97 10.69 17.41
N ALA A 813 8.91 9.90 18.49
CA ALA A 813 8.54 8.48 18.40
C ALA A 813 7.07 8.32 17.97
N THR A 814 6.18 9.18 18.47
CA THR A 814 4.76 9.20 18.08
C THR A 814 4.61 9.47 16.58
N LYS A 815 5.30 10.47 16.03
CA LYS A 815 5.32 10.77 14.59
C LYS A 815 5.88 9.61 13.78
N LEU A 816 7.01 9.05 14.20
CA LEU A 816 7.64 7.94 13.49
C LEU A 816 6.71 6.72 13.40
N ILE A 817 6.09 6.31 14.51
CA ILE A 817 5.16 5.16 14.51
C ILE A 817 3.92 5.48 13.65
N ALA A 818 3.36 6.69 13.78
CA ALA A 818 2.19 7.08 12.99
C ALA A 818 2.48 7.05 11.48
N ALA A 819 3.67 7.54 11.09
CA ALA A 819 4.17 7.52 9.72
C ALA A 819 4.48 6.10 9.24
N MET A 820 5.04 5.22 10.08
CA MET A 820 5.24 3.81 9.75
C MET A 820 3.91 3.12 9.44
N PHE A 821 2.89 3.33 10.26
CA PHE A 821 1.56 2.76 10.06
C PHE A 821 0.88 3.27 8.78
N ALA A 822 1.13 4.52 8.38
CA ALA A 822 0.55 5.10 7.18
C ALA A 822 1.30 4.70 5.90
N MET A 823 2.65 4.73 5.91
CA MET A 823 3.48 4.70 4.70
C MET A 823 4.27 3.40 4.51
N VAL A 824 4.49 2.59 5.56
CA VAL A 824 5.30 1.37 5.45
C VAL A 824 4.39 0.15 5.27
N TYR A 825 4.66 -0.59 4.20
CA TYR A 825 3.95 -1.81 3.88
C TYR A 825 4.74 -3.01 4.44
N PRO A 826 4.13 -3.88 5.27
CA PRO A 826 4.82 -5.01 5.90
C PRO A 826 5.21 -6.11 4.91
N TYR A 827 4.61 -6.11 3.71
CA TYR A 827 4.83 -7.09 2.67
C TYR A 827 4.84 -6.41 1.30
N ASP A 828 5.76 -6.80 0.42
CA ASP A 828 5.94 -6.20 -0.91
C ASP A 828 4.69 -6.26 -1.81
N HIS A 829 3.79 -7.21 -1.55
CA HIS A 829 2.55 -7.42 -2.31
C HIS A 829 1.31 -6.82 -1.65
N VAL A 830 1.42 -6.35 -0.40
CA VAL A 830 0.31 -5.70 0.31
C VAL A 830 0.42 -4.20 0.08
N THR A 831 -0.58 -3.65 -0.60
CA THR A 831 -0.55 -2.27 -1.10
C THR A 831 -1.49 -1.34 -0.35
N VAL A 832 -2.11 -1.86 0.71
CA VAL A 832 -3.18 -1.17 1.43
C VAL A 832 -2.58 -0.43 2.63
N PRO A 833 -2.82 0.90 2.75
CA PRO A 833 -2.40 1.67 3.92
C PRO A 833 -2.96 1.08 5.24
N LEU A 834 -2.32 1.35 6.37
CA LEU A 834 -2.71 0.84 7.71
C LEU A 834 -2.60 -0.69 7.87
N SER A 835 -2.05 -1.42 6.90
CA SER A 835 -1.81 -2.86 7.02
C SER A 835 -0.88 -3.21 8.17
N LEU A 836 0.21 -2.46 8.36
CA LEU A 836 1.10 -2.62 9.52
C LEU A 836 0.39 -2.30 10.83
N ALA A 837 -0.44 -1.26 10.86
CA ALA A 837 -1.25 -0.91 12.04
C ALA A 837 -2.18 -2.05 12.42
N ARG A 838 -2.89 -2.62 11.43
CA ARG A 838 -3.80 -3.75 11.62
C ARG A 838 -3.08 -4.98 12.20
N VAL A 839 -1.94 -5.37 11.62
CA VAL A 839 -1.14 -6.50 12.10
C VAL A 839 -0.62 -6.25 13.52
N THR A 840 -0.22 -5.02 13.82
CA THR A 840 0.24 -4.60 15.15
C THR A 840 -0.89 -4.67 16.18
N LEU A 841 -2.09 -4.21 15.83
CA LEU A 841 -3.27 -4.25 16.69
C LEU A 841 -3.79 -5.66 16.95
N PHE A 842 -3.66 -6.60 16.00
CA PHE A 842 -4.03 -8.00 16.24
C PHE A 842 -3.24 -8.67 17.37
N GLN A 843 -2.08 -8.11 17.74
CA GLN A 843 -1.29 -8.58 18.88
C GLN A 843 -1.72 -7.93 20.20
N TRP A 844 -2.71 -7.05 20.19
CA TRP A 844 -3.13 -6.29 21.36
C TRP A 844 -4.23 -7.02 22.14
N ASP A 845 -3.93 -7.35 23.39
CA ASP A 845 -4.93 -7.76 24.36
C ASP A 845 -5.52 -6.52 25.06
N ALA A 846 -6.65 -6.06 24.54
CA ALA A 846 -7.33 -4.88 25.03
C ALA A 846 -7.97 -5.06 26.42
N GLN A 847 -8.24 -6.30 26.84
CA GLN A 847 -8.91 -6.57 28.11
C GLN A 847 -8.03 -6.21 29.31
N HIS A 848 -6.71 -6.19 29.12
CA HIS A 848 -5.71 -5.85 30.13
C HIS A 848 -5.07 -4.47 29.89
N ALA A 849 -5.61 -3.68 28.96
CA ALA A 849 -5.06 -2.38 28.63
C ALA A 849 -5.45 -1.31 29.67
N LYS A 850 -4.47 -0.50 30.07
CA LYS A 850 -4.72 0.69 30.89
C LYS A 850 -5.33 1.81 30.04
N ALA A 851 -6.08 2.71 30.67
CA ALA A 851 -6.66 3.87 29.98
C ALA A 851 -5.62 4.73 29.26
N GLU A 852 -4.45 4.94 29.86
CA GLU A 852 -3.31 5.66 29.25
C GLU A 852 -2.85 5.03 27.93
N HIS A 853 -2.79 3.69 27.87
CA HIS A 853 -2.40 2.97 26.68
C HIS A 853 -3.41 3.16 25.53
N VAL A 854 -4.70 3.18 25.85
CA VAL A 854 -5.79 3.39 24.87
C VAL A 854 -5.68 4.79 24.26
N ILE A 855 -5.41 5.81 25.09
CA ILE A 855 -5.28 7.21 24.67
C ILE A 855 -4.04 7.42 23.78
N HIS A 856 -2.88 6.88 24.16
CA HIS A 856 -1.67 7.05 23.37
C HIS A 856 -1.75 6.31 22.04
N LEU A 857 -2.31 5.09 22.05
CA LEU A 857 -2.52 4.32 20.84
C LEU A 857 -3.58 4.96 19.91
N SER A 858 -4.64 5.55 20.47
CA SER A 858 -5.65 6.26 19.67
C SER A 858 -5.07 7.51 19.03
N ARG A 859 -4.19 8.24 19.73
CA ARG A 859 -3.44 9.37 19.18
C ARG A 859 -2.57 8.96 18.00
N ILE A 860 -1.77 7.89 18.15
CA ILE A 860 -0.91 7.37 17.07
C ILE A 860 -1.75 6.99 15.84
N ILE A 861 -2.86 6.27 16.05
CA ILE A 861 -3.69 5.81 14.94
C ILE A 861 -4.47 6.96 14.30
N GLY A 862 -4.96 7.91 15.08
CA GLY A 862 -5.57 9.14 14.56
C GLY A 862 -4.61 9.90 13.66
N LEU A 863 -3.35 10.06 14.08
CA LEU A 863 -2.28 10.66 13.26
C LEU A 863 -2.03 9.85 11.97
N SER A 864 -2.00 8.52 12.05
CA SER A 864 -1.89 7.67 10.86
C SER A 864 -3.07 7.83 9.91
N ILE A 865 -4.30 7.93 10.43
CA ILE A 865 -5.51 8.14 9.62
C ILE A 865 -5.46 9.48 8.89
N VAL A 866 -5.03 10.55 9.57
CA VAL A 866 -4.85 11.88 8.95
C VAL A 866 -3.91 11.81 7.75
N LEU A 867 -2.79 11.09 7.86
CA LEU A 867 -1.90 10.87 6.72
C LEU A 867 -2.56 10.05 5.61
N VAL A 868 -3.29 8.99 5.97
CA VAL A 868 -3.89 8.04 5.04
C VAL A 868 -5.04 8.64 4.23
N LYS A 869 -5.82 9.58 4.79
CA LYS A 869 -6.92 10.28 4.08
C LYS A 869 -6.51 10.88 2.74
N HIS A 870 -5.20 11.11 2.55
CA HIS A 870 -4.64 11.75 1.39
C HIS A 870 -3.68 10.82 0.59
N MET A 871 -3.67 9.52 0.89
CA MET A 871 -2.79 8.51 0.30
C MET A 871 -3.53 7.57 -0.69
N PRO A 872 -2.82 6.85 -1.59
CA PRO A 872 -3.45 5.92 -2.52
C PRO A 872 -4.01 4.70 -1.79
N GLY A 873 -5.16 4.21 -2.25
CA GLY A 873 -5.80 3.02 -1.66
C GLY A 873 -6.48 3.27 -0.31
N HIS A 874 -6.62 4.54 0.12
CA HIS A 874 -7.33 4.89 1.35
C HIS A 874 -8.82 4.53 1.30
N GLU A 875 -9.45 4.64 0.13
CA GLU A 875 -10.88 4.29 -0.07
C GLU A 875 -11.18 2.82 0.27
N GLU A 876 -10.22 1.93 0.04
CA GLU A 876 -10.34 0.51 0.40
C GLU A 876 -9.75 0.23 1.78
N GLY A 877 -8.58 0.83 2.08
CA GLY A 877 -7.79 0.51 3.27
C GLY A 877 -8.31 1.09 4.57
N LEU A 878 -8.80 2.33 4.55
CA LEU A 878 -9.28 2.99 5.76
C LEU A 878 -10.59 2.35 6.26
N PRO A 879 -11.62 2.11 5.41
CA PRO A 879 -12.81 1.39 5.86
C PRO A 879 -12.48 -0.03 6.33
N ALA A 880 -11.69 -0.79 5.57
CA ALA A 880 -11.31 -2.16 5.95
C ALA A 880 -10.52 -2.21 7.28
N PHE A 881 -9.69 -1.21 7.54
CA PHE A 881 -9.00 -1.06 8.83
C PHE A 881 -10.00 -0.79 9.95
N LEU A 882 -10.87 0.21 9.79
CA LEU A 882 -11.87 0.61 10.80
C LEU A 882 -12.87 -0.53 11.11
N ASP A 883 -13.26 -1.31 10.10
CA ASP A 883 -14.14 -2.47 10.25
C ASP A 883 -13.47 -3.64 10.97
N SER A 884 -12.14 -3.70 10.98
CA SER A 884 -11.39 -4.74 11.68
C SER A 884 -11.19 -4.46 13.18
N LEU A 885 -11.36 -3.20 13.63
CA LEU A 885 -11.14 -2.80 15.02
C LEU A 885 -12.05 -3.49 16.05
N PRO A 886 -13.36 -3.70 15.81
CA PRO A 886 -14.24 -4.41 16.75
C PRO A 886 -13.81 -5.85 17.01
N ALA A 887 -13.22 -6.53 16.02
CA ALA A 887 -12.71 -7.89 16.15
C ALA A 887 -11.49 -7.99 17.09
N VAL A 888 -10.84 -6.86 17.39
CA VAL A 888 -9.73 -6.75 18.37
C VAL A 888 -10.28 -6.58 19.81
N GLY A 889 -11.61 -6.56 20.01
CA GLY A 889 -12.23 -6.44 21.34
C GLY A 889 -12.21 -5.02 21.92
N THR A 890 -12.10 -4.00 21.07
CA THR A 890 -11.80 -2.62 21.44
C THR A 890 -12.92 -1.66 21.04
N GLU A 891 -14.16 -1.96 21.41
CA GLU A 891 -15.32 -1.18 20.93
C GLU A 891 -15.23 0.32 21.30
N SER A 892 -14.80 0.65 22.53
CA SER A 892 -14.58 2.03 22.98
C SER A 892 -13.51 2.77 22.15
N PHE A 893 -12.42 2.07 21.81
CA PHE A 893 -11.35 2.58 20.96
C PHE A 893 -11.82 2.81 19.51
N SER A 894 -12.62 1.88 18.97
CA SER A 894 -13.21 2.02 17.64
C SER A 894 -14.17 3.21 17.56
N ARG A 895 -14.92 3.50 18.63
CA ARG A 895 -15.81 4.66 18.72
C ARG A 895 -15.02 5.97 18.79
N LEU A 896 -13.93 6.03 19.57
CA LEU A 896 -13.05 7.20 19.63
C LEU A 896 -12.48 7.57 18.25
N LEU A 897 -11.99 6.58 17.50
CA LEU A 897 -11.42 6.82 16.17
C LEU A 897 -12.48 7.22 15.12
N ARG A 898 -13.72 6.75 15.25
CA ARG A 898 -14.84 7.14 14.36
C ARG A 898 -15.41 8.53 14.65
N LEU A 899 -15.09 9.10 15.81
CA LEU A 899 -15.46 10.48 16.15
C LEU A 899 -14.41 11.49 15.65
N ASP A 900 -13.15 11.08 15.54
CA ASP A 900 -12.03 11.91 15.07
C ASP A 900 -11.76 11.79 13.55
N ALA A 901 -12.22 10.71 12.89
CA ALA A 901 -12.08 10.46 11.46
C ALA A 901 -13.27 11.02 10.66
#